data_AF-A0AA90N8U0-F1
#
_entry.id   AF-A0AA90N8U0-F1
#
_cell.length_a   1.000
_cell.length_b   1.000
_cell.length_c   1.000
_cell.angle_alpha   90.00
_cell.angle_beta   90.00
_cell.angle_gamma   90.00
#
_symmetry.space_group_name_H-M   'P 1'
#
loop_
_entity.id
_entity.type
_entity.pdbx_description
1 polymer ?
#
loop_
_entity_poly.entity_id
_entity_poly.type
_entity_poly.pdbx_seq_one_letter_code
_entity_poly.pdbx_strand_id
1 'polypeptide(L)'
;MTTEMQQAAPTDPVPPHPEVIRLRRSVGISVTLRRALVWAILSGVFVAITAGRWPTWAVATVVVIGALVAFVSVHGSVLSERIAARYRYIRRRRDGYDGLPGRVVDVDGCGVRCGDGYELVSAIELTADLAETRLRDGRAYAADTVPLDLLASMMTQYGLDVDIDVSSAGRRVPPGPAYRASYAQGVRFYSAIAQRSTWLVLRVNTRRNLAGIVRRGPSRTAGPQALMAATRRLEQRLQERQIRARVLPAAELASLDSLLSFGADARRGEEEWDHISYGNAFATTYFVDPGRMSTEKLDRWWGLDTDGTAVVLRLRKASAQAPVEISGLVRYDTATAQIDNHDDTLILLPGRQRELALATLPGGETSVVDLPSAPLDELAAVEIPVGPAGPVWGIADGAAIALPLYDASPVPETLQVEFATDLTAVQLILLRSVGAGASVAVHTARPERWLMLANTLADPSRFRIVEAGDRRPADLTVFDGVEVDAVPERTLLTVRAPGEQTSEKADVAVEQLTPSTVRVRIGRRAPIDMVLNATDEELRYCDVVVPPQASSTSELPVQQRVPRAAPTPPRHVPTAPPAPWSRAIPPRAPAAPTPPAPATPPAPAAPPAAWRPAAQAPRPAPAAQAPQPAPAAQVPQPAPAAPPAAPPMPPPAAPPAVPAASSPVPPPAEPPVGAPNPAPRPRPRRPVRPAPPPPFERGTGAQRKTDAGRWVRRDHDDEPGGPARRPRREPGAPRWTQPKDEPPGPPPTSP
;
A
#
# COMPACT_ATOMS: atom_id res chain seq x y z
N MET A 1 46.21 -13.14 -9.25
CA MET A 1 45.19 -13.68 -10.16
C MET A 1 44.20 -12.57 -10.43
N THR A 2 44.34 -11.94 -11.58
CA THR A 2 43.51 -10.83 -12.07
C THR A 2 42.21 -11.42 -12.61
N THR A 3 41.12 -11.18 -11.89
CA THR A 3 39.77 -11.52 -12.36
C THR A 3 39.35 -10.50 -13.40
N GLU A 4 39.29 -10.91 -14.65
CA GLU A 4 38.73 -10.11 -15.74
C GLU A 4 37.29 -9.70 -15.40
N MET A 5 37.04 -8.39 -15.41
CA MET A 5 35.69 -7.83 -15.45
C MET A 5 35.04 -8.25 -16.76
N GLN A 6 34.21 -9.28 -16.70
CA GLN A 6 33.31 -9.62 -17.80
C GLN A 6 32.23 -8.54 -17.86
N GLN A 7 32.45 -7.52 -18.69
CA GLN A 7 31.43 -6.58 -19.12
C GLN A 7 30.29 -7.37 -19.75
N ALA A 8 29.13 -7.37 -19.09
CA ALA A 8 27.89 -7.87 -19.67
C ALA A 8 27.64 -7.14 -21.01
N ALA A 9 27.50 -7.92 -22.08
CA ALA A 9 27.11 -7.38 -23.38
C ALA A 9 25.78 -6.59 -23.26
N PRO A 10 25.59 -5.52 -24.03
CA PRO A 10 24.31 -4.82 -24.06
C PRO A 10 23.23 -5.78 -24.58
N THR A 11 22.38 -6.27 -23.69
CA THR A 11 21.16 -6.99 -24.05
C THR A 11 20.32 -6.07 -24.92
N ASP A 12 19.91 -6.54 -26.10
CA ASP A 12 18.99 -5.77 -26.94
C ASP A 12 17.77 -5.35 -26.11
N PRO A 13 17.33 -4.08 -26.21
CA PRO A 13 16.23 -3.58 -25.40
C PRO A 13 14.97 -4.38 -25.71
N VAL A 14 14.44 -5.07 -24.70
CA VAL A 14 13.18 -5.83 -24.79
C VAL A 14 12.10 -4.89 -25.34
N PRO A 15 11.41 -5.27 -26.43
CA PRO A 15 10.42 -4.41 -27.05
C PRO A 15 9.26 -4.15 -26.08
N PRO A 16 8.70 -2.93 -26.06
CA PRO A 16 7.54 -2.61 -25.23
C PRO A 16 6.31 -3.42 -25.63
N HIS A 17 5.42 -3.67 -24.67
CA HIS A 17 4.18 -4.41 -24.92
C HIS A 17 3.36 -3.75 -26.05
N PRO A 18 2.66 -4.52 -26.92
CA PRO A 18 1.91 -3.98 -28.07
C PRO A 18 0.90 -2.89 -27.70
N GLU A 19 0.26 -2.99 -26.53
CA GLU A 19 -0.63 -1.92 -26.05
C GLU A 19 0.13 -0.64 -25.65
N VAL A 20 1.35 -0.76 -25.13
CA VAL A 20 2.21 0.39 -24.81
C VAL A 20 2.70 1.06 -26.10
N ILE A 21 3.10 0.26 -27.09
CA ILE A 21 3.42 0.76 -28.43
C ILE A 21 2.23 1.52 -29.00
N ARG A 22 1.02 0.97 -28.90
CA ARG A 22 -0.21 1.62 -29.34
C ARG A 22 -0.40 2.96 -28.64
N LEU A 23 -0.29 3.00 -27.30
CA LEU A 23 -0.47 4.22 -26.50
C LEU A 23 0.54 5.33 -26.83
N ARG A 24 1.78 4.96 -27.22
CA ARG A 24 2.84 5.92 -27.57
C ARG A 24 2.80 6.44 -29.00
N ARG A 25 2.06 5.81 -29.91
CA ARG A 25 1.98 6.25 -31.31
C ARG A 25 1.21 7.55 -31.44
N SER A 26 1.85 8.57 -32.01
CA SER A 26 1.26 9.89 -32.26
C SER A 26 0.05 9.82 -33.19
N VAL A 27 0.13 9.01 -34.25
CA VAL A 27 -0.98 8.71 -35.17
C VAL A 27 -0.96 7.22 -35.51
N GLY A 28 -2.14 6.60 -35.56
CA GLY A 28 -2.31 5.20 -35.95
C GLY A 28 -3.72 4.93 -36.45
N ILE A 29 -3.93 3.72 -36.98
CA ILE A 29 -5.25 3.23 -37.35
C ILE A 29 -5.57 2.07 -36.40
N SER A 30 -6.72 2.16 -35.72
CA SER A 30 -7.20 1.06 -34.86
C SER A 30 -8.50 0.49 -35.43
N VAL A 31 -8.36 -0.62 -36.15
CA VAL A 31 -9.52 -1.38 -36.64
C VAL A 31 -9.77 -2.52 -35.68
N THR A 32 -10.92 -2.49 -35.00
CA THR A 32 -11.45 -3.66 -34.31
C THR A 32 -12.66 -4.16 -35.08
N LEU A 33 -12.87 -5.48 -35.10
CA LEU A 33 -14.02 -6.09 -35.79
C LEU A 33 -15.34 -5.46 -35.35
N ARG A 34 -15.49 -5.21 -34.05
CA ARG A 34 -16.68 -4.56 -33.48
C ARG A 34 -16.88 -3.15 -34.02
N ARG A 35 -15.83 -2.34 -34.14
CA ARG A 35 -15.91 -0.98 -34.73
C ARG A 35 -16.22 -1.03 -36.21
N ALA A 36 -15.56 -1.93 -36.95
CA ALA A 36 -15.80 -2.11 -38.36
C ALA A 36 -17.26 -2.47 -38.63
N LEU A 37 -17.82 -3.40 -37.85
CA LEU A 37 -19.21 -3.83 -37.97
C LEU A 37 -20.21 -2.73 -37.58
N VAL A 38 -20.00 -2.07 -36.44
CA VAL A 38 -20.85 -0.94 -36.02
C VAL A 38 -20.80 0.19 -37.04
N TRP A 39 -19.61 0.53 -37.53
CA TRP A 39 -19.44 1.56 -38.55
C TRP A 39 -20.09 1.16 -39.88
N ALA A 40 -19.94 -0.08 -40.33
CA ALA A 40 -20.59 -0.60 -41.55
C ALA A 40 -22.12 -0.49 -41.46
N ILE A 41 -22.70 -0.85 -40.31
CA ILE A 41 -24.15 -0.70 -40.07
C ILE A 41 -24.55 0.78 -40.07
N LEU A 42 -23.86 1.63 -39.31
CA LEU A 42 -24.21 3.06 -39.20
C LEU A 42 -24.08 3.79 -40.54
N SER A 43 -23.01 3.54 -41.28
CA SER A 43 -22.80 4.09 -42.62
C SER A 43 -23.81 3.56 -43.62
N GLY A 44 -24.14 2.26 -43.58
CA GLY A 44 -25.19 1.68 -44.43
C GLY A 44 -26.57 2.29 -44.16
N VAL A 45 -26.95 2.44 -42.89
CA VAL A 45 -28.20 3.10 -42.48
C VAL A 45 -28.21 4.57 -42.90
N PHE A 46 -27.10 5.29 -42.69
CA PHE A 46 -26.99 6.68 -43.09
C PHE A 46 -27.14 6.87 -44.60
N VAL A 47 -26.48 6.03 -45.40
CA VAL A 47 -26.60 6.03 -46.86
C VAL A 47 -28.04 5.71 -47.29
N ALA A 48 -28.69 4.70 -46.68
CA ALA A 48 -30.07 4.35 -47.00
C ALA A 48 -31.08 5.49 -46.72
N ILE A 49 -30.87 6.26 -45.65
CA ILE A 49 -31.75 7.39 -45.27
C ILE A 49 -31.53 8.61 -46.19
N THR A 50 -30.28 8.85 -46.61
CA THR A 50 -29.88 10.05 -47.35
C THR A 50 -29.86 9.86 -48.87
N ALA A 51 -29.91 8.62 -49.35
CA ALA A 51 -29.97 8.28 -50.76
C ALA A 51 -31.13 8.99 -51.46
N GLY A 52 -30.83 9.69 -52.56
CA GLY A 52 -31.80 10.47 -53.34
C GLY A 52 -32.21 11.81 -52.72
N ARG A 53 -31.82 12.11 -51.47
CA ARG A 53 -32.11 13.40 -50.80
C ARG A 53 -30.93 14.35 -50.83
N TRP A 54 -29.72 13.83 -50.72
CA TRP A 54 -28.49 14.63 -50.60
C TRP A 54 -27.57 14.35 -51.80
N PRO A 55 -26.72 15.33 -52.21
CA PRO A 55 -25.67 15.09 -53.18
C PRO A 55 -24.75 13.96 -52.72
N THR A 56 -24.37 13.05 -53.62
CA THR A 56 -23.55 11.87 -53.30
C THR A 56 -22.21 12.23 -52.67
N TRP A 57 -21.60 13.35 -53.09
CA TRP A 57 -20.35 13.85 -52.52
C TRP A 57 -20.51 14.26 -51.04
N ALA A 58 -21.67 14.78 -50.63
CA ALA A 58 -21.92 15.19 -49.25
C ALA A 58 -22.08 13.95 -48.35
N VAL A 59 -22.82 12.93 -48.83
CA VAL A 59 -22.96 11.65 -48.14
C VAL A 59 -21.60 10.96 -47.99
N ALA A 60 -20.82 10.89 -49.07
CA ALA A 60 -19.48 10.31 -49.05
C ALA A 60 -18.53 11.05 -48.08
N THR A 61 -18.58 12.39 -48.05
CA THR A 61 -17.76 13.20 -47.15
C THR A 61 -18.08 12.93 -45.69
N VAL A 62 -19.36 12.85 -45.32
CA VAL A 62 -19.77 12.54 -43.94
C VAL A 62 -19.34 11.12 -43.53
N VAL A 63 -19.48 10.13 -44.42
CA VAL A 63 -19.00 8.77 -44.18
C VAL A 63 -17.48 8.75 -44.01
N VAL A 64 -16.72 9.43 -44.86
CA VAL A 64 -15.26 9.48 -44.73
C VAL A 64 -14.82 10.19 -43.45
N ILE A 65 -15.44 11.32 -43.09
CA ILE A 65 -15.15 12.02 -41.83
C ILE A 65 -15.50 11.13 -40.62
N GLY A 66 -16.64 10.45 -40.64
CA GLY A 66 -17.02 9.54 -39.57
C GLY A 66 -16.08 8.34 -39.46
N ALA A 67 -15.59 7.81 -40.59
CA ALA A 67 -14.57 6.76 -40.60
C ALA A 67 -13.24 7.27 -40.03
N LEU A 68 -12.80 8.48 -40.40
CA LEU A 68 -11.61 9.10 -39.82
C LEU A 68 -11.75 9.23 -38.29
N VAL A 69 -12.90 9.72 -37.80
CA VAL A 69 -13.19 9.82 -36.37
C VAL A 69 -13.25 8.45 -35.67
N ALA A 70 -13.76 7.42 -36.35
CA ALA A 70 -13.93 6.08 -35.79
C ALA A 70 -12.63 5.27 -35.73
N PHE A 71 -11.74 5.45 -36.71
CA PHE A 71 -10.58 4.58 -36.91
C PHE A 71 -9.22 5.26 -36.70
N VAL A 72 -9.11 6.58 -36.89
CA VAL A 72 -7.84 7.30 -36.67
C VAL A 72 -7.64 7.49 -35.18
N SER A 73 -6.57 6.89 -34.65
CA SER A 73 -6.09 7.10 -33.29
C SER A 73 -5.04 8.20 -33.27
N VAL A 74 -5.17 9.15 -32.36
CA VAL A 74 -4.20 10.22 -32.11
C VAL A 74 -3.69 10.04 -30.68
N HIS A 75 -2.38 9.86 -30.50
CA HIS A 75 -1.75 9.47 -29.23
C HIS A 75 -2.37 8.16 -28.67
N GLY A 76 -2.44 7.15 -29.53
CA GLY A 76 -2.88 5.79 -29.17
C GLY A 76 -4.36 5.55 -28.85
N SER A 77 -5.16 6.61 -28.71
CA SER A 77 -6.61 6.52 -28.48
C SER A 77 -7.40 7.07 -29.66
N VAL A 78 -8.50 6.41 -30.03
CA VAL A 78 -9.44 6.96 -31.03
C VAL A 78 -10.34 8.02 -30.38
N LEU A 79 -10.86 8.95 -31.19
CA LEU A 79 -11.72 10.01 -30.67
C LEU A 79 -12.96 9.45 -29.94
N SER A 80 -13.50 8.31 -30.39
CA SER A 80 -14.59 7.61 -29.72
C SER A 80 -14.20 7.03 -28.34
N GLU A 81 -12.97 6.54 -28.18
CA GLU A 81 -12.44 6.11 -26.88
C GLU A 81 -12.26 7.30 -25.95
N ARG A 82 -11.76 8.44 -26.47
CA ARG A 82 -11.63 9.68 -25.70
C ARG A 82 -12.99 10.22 -25.26
N ILE A 83 -13.98 10.22 -26.14
CA ILE A 83 -15.37 10.62 -25.81
C ILE A 83 -15.96 9.65 -24.78
N ALA A 84 -15.80 8.33 -24.95
CA ALA A 84 -16.29 7.33 -24.01
C ALA A 84 -15.57 7.42 -22.65
N ALA A 85 -14.26 7.66 -22.64
CA ALA A 85 -13.48 7.90 -21.42
C ALA A 85 -13.96 9.17 -20.73
N ARG A 86 -14.16 10.27 -21.47
CA ARG A 86 -14.70 11.52 -20.94
C ARG A 86 -16.12 11.36 -20.40
N TYR A 87 -16.99 10.63 -21.09
CA TYR A 87 -18.34 10.34 -20.63
C TYR A 87 -18.33 9.51 -19.33
N ARG A 88 -17.52 8.43 -19.28
CA ARG A 88 -17.34 7.62 -18.07
C ARG A 88 -16.78 8.44 -16.92
N TYR A 89 -15.79 9.29 -17.18
CA TYR A 89 -15.23 10.24 -16.22
C TYR A 89 -16.29 11.18 -15.65
N ILE A 90 -17.10 11.83 -16.50
CA ILE A 90 -18.17 12.75 -16.07
C ILE A 90 -19.23 12.01 -15.25
N ARG A 91 -19.61 10.80 -15.66
CA ARG A 91 -20.58 9.98 -14.94
C ARG A 91 -20.04 9.59 -13.56
N ARG A 92 -18.79 9.10 -13.48
CA ARG A 92 -18.15 8.71 -12.21
C ARG A 92 -17.99 9.87 -11.24
N ARG A 93 -17.72 11.10 -11.73
CA ARG A 93 -17.61 12.30 -10.89
C ARG A 93 -18.91 12.65 -10.15
N ARG A 94 -20.07 12.16 -10.60
CA ARG A 94 -21.37 12.43 -9.95
C ARG A 94 -21.71 11.45 -8.82
N ASP A 95 -21.03 10.31 -8.76
CA ASP A 95 -21.28 9.30 -7.73
C ASP A 95 -20.38 9.58 -6.53
N GLY A 96 -20.98 9.98 -5.40
CA GLY A 96 -20.28 10.08 -4.12
C GLY A 96 -19.99 8.67 -3.58
N TYR A 97 -18.77 8.42 -3.11
CA TYR A 97 -18.34 7.11 -2.58
C TYR A 97 -17.91 7.21 -1.12
N ASP A 98 -18.41 6.29 -0.28
CA ASP A 98 -18.01 6.12 1.12
C ASP A 98 -17.12 4.88 1.29
N GLY A 99 -15.79 5.06 1.23
CA GLY A 99 -14.80 4.01 1.55
C GLY A 99 -14.80 2.79 0.61
N LEU A 100 -13.87 1.83 0.82
CA LEU A 100 -13.91 0.55 0.12
C LEU A 100 -15.18 -0.23 0.51
N PRO A 101 -15.99 -0.70 -0.47
CA PRO A 101 -17.19 -1.47 -0.15
C PRO A 101 -16.82 -2.85 0.41
N GLY A 102 -17.84 -3.48 1.00
CA GLY A 102 -17.69 -4.77 1.68
C GLY A 102 -17.37 -4.62 3.16
N ARG A 103 -17.40 -5.75 3.86
CA ARG A 103 -17.06 -5.86 5.28
C ARG A 103 -15.90 -6.83 5.44
N VAL A 104 -15.06 -6.59 6.44
CA VAL A 104 -14.05 -7.57 6.86
C VAL A 104 -14.65 -8.44 7.96
N VAL A 105 -14.60 -9.75 7.76
CA VAL A 105 -14.98 -10.74 8.78
C VAL A 105 -13.73 -11.44 9.27
N ASP A 106 -13.74 -11.85 10.54
CA ASP A 106 -12.71 -12.73 11.09
C ASP A 106 -13.09 -14.19 10.83
N VAL A 107 -12.16 -14.93 10.24
CA VAL A 107 -12.27 -16.36 9.98
C VAL A 107 -11.05 -17.02 10.59
N ASP A 108 -11.19 -17.49 11.83
CA ASP A 108 -10.11 -18.18 12.56
C ASP A 108 -8.79 -17.36 12.66
N GLY A 109 -8.92 -16.08 13.03
CA GLY A 109 -7.80 -15.14 13.14
C GLY A 109 -7.28 -14.61 11.80
N CYS A 110 -7.86 -15.02 10.67
CA CYS A 110 -7.58 -14.46 9.35
C CYS A 110 -8.68 -13.46 8.95
N GLY A 111 -8.29 -12.24 8.62
CA GLY A 111 -9.18 -11.26 8.04
C GLY A 111 -9.59 -11.64 6.62
N VAL A 112 -10.89 -11.67 6.35
CA VAL A 112 -11.44 -11.86 5.01
C VAL A 112 -12.44 -10.75 4.68
N ARG A 113 -12.14 -9.96 3.65
CA ARG A 113 -13.07 -8.96 3.10
C ARG A 113 -14.05 -9.63 2.14
N CYS A 114 -15.33 -9.34 2.32
CA CYS A 114 -16.44 -9.89 1.54
C CYS A 114 -17.52 -8.83 1.28
N GLY A 115 -18.34 -9.04 0.25
CA GLY A 115 -19.46 -8.14 -0.07
C GLY A 115 -19.14 -6.99 -1.01
N ASP A 116 -17.98 -7.03 -1.68
CA ASP A 116 -17.64 -6.20 -2.84
C ASP A 116 -17.58 -7.09 -4.09
N GLY A 117 -18.75 -7.32 -4.68
CA GLY A 117 -18.87 -8.20 -5.84
C GLY A 117 -18.67 -9.67 -5.52
N TYR A 118 -17.96 -10.38 -6.40
CA TYR A 118 -17.65 -11.81 -6.27
C TYR A 118 -16.24 -12.09 -5.75
N GLU A 119 -15.46 -11.06 -5.47
CA GLU A 119 -14.10 -11.18 -4.97
C GLU A 119 -14.08 -11.28 -3.44
N LEU A 120 -13.41 -12.31 -2.94
CA LEU A 120 -13.00 -12.41 -1.54
C LEU A 120 -11.54 -11.99 -1.45
N VAL A 121 -11.19 -11.23 -0.42
CA VAL A 121 -9.82 -10.70 -0.26
C VAL A 121 -9.29 -10.99 1.14
N SER A 122 -8.04 -11.43 1.22
CA SER A 122 -7.27 -11.56 2.45
C SER A 122 -5.85 -11.05 2.19
N ALA A 123 -5.04 -10.90 3.24
CA ALA A 123 -3.68 -10.41 3.07
C ALA A 123 -2.69 -11.10 4.02
N ILE A 124 -1.43 -11.13 3.57
CA ILE A 124 -0.26 -11.57 4.32
C ILE A 124 0.74 -10.41 4.30
N GLU A 125 1.26 -10.03 5.45
CA GLU A 125 2.40 -9.11 5.57
C GLU A 125 3.69 -9.88 5.34
N LEU A 126 4.57 -9.35 4.51
CA LEU A 126 5.94 -9.82 4.36
C LEU A 126 6.86 -8.90 5.15
N THR A 127 7.61 -9.49 6.07
CA THR A 127 8.65 -8.80 6.83
C THR A 127 10.03 -9.31 6.38
N ALA A 128 11.04 -8.45 6.45
CA ALA A 128 12.41 -8.83 6.14
C ALA A 128 13.14 -9.13 7.44
N ASP A 129 14.00 -10.14 7.47
CA ASP A 129 15.02 -10.32 8.50
C ASP A 129 15.95 -9.10 8.56
N LEU A 130 16.54 -8.89 9.73
CA LEU A 130 17.45 -7.78 9.92
C LEU A 130 18.69 -7.96 9.05
N ALA A 131 18.86 -7.03 8.11
CA ALA A 131 19.84 -7.11 7.06
C ALA A 131 20.25 -5.73 6.56
N GLU A 132 21.49 -5.63 6.10
CA GLU A 132 21.95 -4.47 5.37
C GLU A 132 21.36 -4.43 3.95
N THR A 133 21.05 -3.22 3.48
CA THR A 133 20.77 -2.93 2.08
C THR A 133 21.94 -2.16 1.50
N ARG A 134 22.54 -2.67 0.42
CA ARG A 134 23.66 -2.02 -0.27
C ARG A 134 23.14 -1.14 -1.40
N LEU A 135 23.53 0.12 -1.38
CA LEU A 135 23.09 1.15 -2.31
C LEU A 135 24.25 1.53 -3.23
N ARG A 136 24.18 1.12 -4.50
CA ARG A 136 25.24 1.31 -5.48
C ARG A 136 24.65 1.43 -6.88
N ASP A 137 25.24 2.28 -7.72
CA ASP A 137 24.87 2.45 -9.13
C ASP A 137 23.37 2.79 -9.34
N GLY A 138 22.79 3.56 -8.40
CA GLY A 138 21.37 3.92 -8.42
C GLY A 138 20.40 2.77 -8.14
N ARG A 139 20.89 1.65 -7.57
CA ARG A 139 20.09 0.47 -7.22
C ARG A 139 20.21 0.12 -5.74
N ALA A 140 19.23 -0.62 -5.24
CA ALA A 140 19.16 -1.05 -3.85
C ALA A 140 19.19 -2.58 -3.78
N TYR A 141 20.33 -3.13 -3.42
CA TYR A 141 20.50 -4.57 -3.23
C TYR A 141 20.06 -4.93 -1.80
N ALA A 142 18.77 -5.22 -1.66
CA ALA A 142 18.21 -5.77 -0.42
C ALA A 142 18.67 -7.23 -0.26
N ALA A 143 18.98 -7.63 0.97
CA ALA A 143 19.37 -9.02 1.25
C ALA A 143 18.18 -10.00 1.11
N ASP A 144 16.98 -9.52 1.45
CA ASP A 144 15.78 -10.34 1.48
C ASP A 144 14.88 -10.00 0.30
N THR A 145 14.72 -10.95 -0.60
CA THR A 145 13.86 -10.84 -1.78
C THR A 145 12.90 -12.02 -1.89
N VAL A 146 11.76 -11.80 -2.54
CA VAL A 146 10.77 -12.85 -2.82
C VAL A 146 10.62 -12.99 -4.34
N PRO A 147 10.98 -14.14 -4.93
CA PRO A 147 10.82 -14.35 -6.37
C PRO A 147 9.35 -14.50 -6.76
N LEU A 148 8.95 -13.85 -7.85
CA LEU A 148 7.57 -13.94 -8.35
C LEU A 148 7.18 -15.35 -8.79
N ASP A 149 8.13 -16.14 -9.31
CA ASP A 149 7.89 -17.52 -9.74
C ASP A 149 7.49 -18.42 -8.58
N LEU A 150 8.04 -18.16 -7.39
CA LEU A 150 7.63 -18.85 -6.17
C LEU A 150 6.16 -18.55 -5.87
N LEU A 151 5.74 -17.28 -5.91
CA LEU A 151 4.35 -16.90 -5.69
C LEU A 151 3.41 -17.49 -6.74
N ALA A 152 3.82 -17.46 -8.01
CA ALA A 152 3.09 -18.05 -9.13
C ALA A 152 2.84 -19.55 -8.94
N SER A 153 3.84 -20.29 -8.44
CA SER A 153 3.71 -21.73 -8.15
C SER A 153 2.66 -22.03 -7.07
N MET A 154 2.30 -21.04 -6.25
CA MET A 154 1.37 -21.17 -5.13
C MET A 154 -0.03 -20.61 -5.40
N MET A 155 -0.31 -20.16 -6.63
CA MET A 155 -1.61 -19.57 -7.01
C MET A 155 -2.74 -20.60 -7.15
N THR A 156 -2.45 -21.85 -7.53
CA THR A 156 -3.45 -22.91 -7.61
C THR A 156 -3.31 -23.84 -6.40
N GLN A 157 -4.33 -23.86 -5.54
CA GLN A 157 -4.30 -24.63 -4.29
C GLN A 157 -5.57 -25.46 -4.11
N TYR A 158 -5.44 -26.79 -4.05
CA TYR A 158 -6.54 -27.70 -3.71
C TYR A 158 -7.86 -27.42 -4.47
N GLY A 159 -7.76 -27.17 -5.78
CA GLY A 159 -8.93 -26.85 -6.62
C GLY A 159 -9.50 -25.45 -6.43
N LEU A 160 -8.68 -24.50 -5.98
CA LEU A 160 -8.95 -23.06 -5.96
C LEU A 160 -7.85 -22.33 -6.74
N ASP A 161 -8.26 -21.44 -7.63
CA ASP A 161 -7.40 -20.49 -8.31
C ASP A 161 -7.43 -19.16 -7.55
N VAL A 162 -6.32 -18.89 -6.86
CA VAL A 162 -6.06 -17.73 -6.01
C VAL A 162 -5.20 -16.76 -6.78
N ASP A 163 -5.72 -15.57 -7.05
CA ASP A 163 -4.96 -14.47 -7.61
C ASP A 163 -4.16 -13.79 -6.48
N ILE A 164 -2.95 -13.31 -6.78
CA ILE A 164 -2.05 -12.71 -5.78
C ILE A 164 -1.64 -11.32 -6.28
N ASP A 165 -1.88 -10.28 -5.49
CA ASP A 165 -1.26 -8.97 -5.68
C ASP A 165 -0.12 -8.79 -4.69
N VAL A 166 1.06 -8.44 -5.18
CA VAL A 166 2.15 -7.96 -4.34
C VAL A 166 2.03 -6.46 -4.26
N SER A 167 1.61 -5.97 -3.10
CA SER A 167 1.40 -4.56 -2.82
C SER A 167 2.49 -4.06 -1.88
N SER A 168 3.37 -3.21 -2.37
CA SER A 168 4.39 -2.53 -1.57
C SER A 168 4.03 -1.06 -1.45
N ALA A 169 4.01 -0.52 -0.23
CA ALA A 169 3.83 0.91 0.00
C ALA A 169 4.91 1.43 0.94
N GLY A 170 5.40 2.63 0.66
CA GLY A 170 6.49 3.22 1.41
C GLY A 170 6.70 4.69 1.17
N ARG A 171 7.62 5.26 1.95
CA ARG A 171 8.10 6.63 1.81
C ARG A 171 9.61 6.59 1.76
N ARG A 172 10.18 7.26 0.76
CA ARG A 172 11.62 7.42 0.61
C ARG A 172 12.22 8.15 1.79
N VAL A 173 11.60 9.28 2.14
CA VAL A 173 11.84 10.01 3.38
C VAL A 173 10.46 10.31 3.96
N PRO A 174 10.14 9.95 5.23
CA PRO A 174 8.85 10.25 5.85
C PRO A 174 8.80 11.65 6.50
N PRO A 175 7.62 12.29 6.59
CA PRO A 175 7.46 13.59 7.24
C PRO A 175 8.08 13.62 8.65
N GLY A 176 8.76 14.71 8.99
CA GLY A 176 9.57 14.78 10.19
C GLY A 176 10.14 16.18 10.46
N PRO A 177 11.09 16.30 11.41
CA PRO A 177 11.64 17.57 11.87
C PRO A 177 12.47 18.27 10.79
N ALA A 178 12.98 19.47 11.07
CA ALA A 178 13.75 20.28 10.13
C ALA A 178 14.91 19.51 9.45
N TYR A 179 15.57 18.61 10.19
CA TYR A 179 16.63 17.74 9.67
C TYR A 179 16.21 16.87 8.47
N ARG A 180 14.90 16.58 8.31
CA ARG A 180 14.36 15.84 7.16
C ARG A 180 14.87 16.35 5.83
N ALA A 181 14.91 17.67 5.64
CA ALA A 181 15.33 18.27 4.37
C ALA A 181 16.82 18.00 4.08
N SER A 182 17.68 18.15 5.09
CA SER A 182 19.10 17.84 5.00
C SER A 182 19.35 16.35 4.76
N TYR A 183 18.60 15.47 5.45
CA TYR A 183 18.66 14.03 5.22
C TYR A 183 18.23 13.66 3.79
N ALA A 184 17.09 14.19 3.31
CA ALA A 184 16.61 13.95 1.96
C ALA A 184 17.62 14.37 0.88
N GLN A 185 18.31 15.49 1.09
CA GLN A 185 19.39 15.95 0.22
C GLN A 185 20.61 15.03 0.28
N GLY A 186 21.00 14.56 1.46
CA GLY A 186 22.12 13.64 1.64
C GLY A 186 21.88 12.29 0.96
N VAL A 187 20.66 11.75 1.06
CA VAL A 187 20.33 10.47 0.45
C VAL A 187 19.86 10.57 -0.99
N ARG A 188 19.70 11.77 -1.58
CA ARG A 188 19.09 11.99 -2.92
C ARG A 188 19.64 11.12 -4.06
N PHE A 189 20.91 10.72 -3.95
CA PHE A 189 21.60 9.92 -4.96
C PHE A 189 21.49 8.41 -4.73
N TYR A 190 20.92 8.00 -3.60
CA TYR A 190 20.68 6.62 -3.28
C TYR A 190 19.19 6.29 -3.51
N SER A 191 18.94 5.09 -4.03
CA SER A 191 17.61 4.47 -4.08
C SER A 191 17.24 3.91 -2.70
N ALA A 192 17.52 4.69 -1.64
CA ALA A 192 17.29 4.32 -0.25
C ALA A 192 15.83 4.60 0.10
N ILE A 193 15.13 3.57 0.58
CA ILE A 193 13.73 3.69 1.00
C ILE A 193 13.71 3.57 2.52
N ALA A 194 13.49 4.71 3.20
CA ALA A 194 13.46 4.74 4.65
C ALA A 194 12.36 3.84 5.22
N GLN A 195 11.16 3.88 4.66
CA GLN A 195 10.01 3.07 5.09
C GLN A 195 9.42 2.34 3.89
N ARG A 196 9.33 1.01 3.96
CA ARG A 196 8.62 0.18 2.99
C ARG A 196 8.01 -1.02 3.70
N SER A 197 6.74 -1.23 3.45
CA SER A 197 6.01 -2.42 3.88
C SER A 197 5.45 -3.11 2.64
N THR A 198 5.46 -4.44 2.67
CA THR A 198 5.02 -5.27 1.55
C THR A 198 3.97 -6.25 2.03
N TRP A 199 2.88 -6.36 1.28
CA TRP A 199 1.79 -7.28 1.53
C TRP A 199 1.51 -8.13 0.30
N LEU A 200 1.20 -9.40 0.51
CA LEU A 200 0.55 -10.24 -0.48
C LEU A 200 -0.95 -10.16 -0.25
N VAL A 201 -1.70 -9.60 -1.19
CA VAL A 201 -3.16 -9.53 -1.16
C VAL A 201 -3.70 -10.67 -2.01
N LEU A 202 -4.31 -11.66 -1.36
CA LEU A 202 -4.86 -12.85 -2.01
C LEU A 202 -6.32 -12.61 -2.36
N ARG A 203 -6.69 -12.96 -3.58
CA ARG A 203 -8.03 -12.76 -4.14
C ARG A 203 -8.60 -14.07 -4.66
N VAL A 204 -9.84 -14.35 -4.27
CA VAL A 204 -10.61 -15.49 -4.79
C VAL A 204 -11.92 -14.99 -5.36
N ASN A 205 -12.05 -15.10 -6.68
CA ASN A 205 -13.32 -14.91 -7.36
C ASN A 205 -14.22 -16.12 -7.10
N THR A 206 -15.31 -15.91 -6.36
CA THR A 206 -16.24 -16.97 -5.96
C THR A 206 -17.03 -17.58 -7.11
N ARG A 207 -17.20 -16.86 -8.24
CA ARG A 207 -17.83 -17.41 -9.45
C ARG A 207 -16.87 -18.34 -10.18
N ARG A 208 -15.63 -17.89 -10.43
CA ARG A 208 -14.59 -18.71 -11.07
C ARG A 208 -14.31 -19.99 -10.28
N ASN A 209 -14.33 -19.89 -8.95
CA ASN A 209 -14.02 -20.97 -8.04
C ASN A 209 -15.25 -21.72 -7.49
N LEU A 210 -16.45 -21.50 -8.05
CA LEU A 210 -17.70 -21.99 -7.46
C LEU A 210 -17.70 -23.52 -7.26
N ALA A 211 -17.23 -24.27 -8.27
CA ALA A 211 -17.19 -25.73 -8.22
C ALA A 211 -16.28 -26.25 -7.09
N GLY A 212 -15.14 -25.60 -6.85
CA GLY A 212 -14.25 -25.93 -5.74
C GLY A 212 -14.85 -25.56 -4.38
N ILE A 213 -15.50 -24.40 -4.30
CA ILE A 213 -16.08 -23.90 -3.04
C ILE A 213 -17.30 -24.75 -2.61
N VAL A 214 -18.22 -25.03 -3.52
CA VAL A 214 -19.49 -25.72 -3.19
C VAL A 214 -19.27 -27.15 -2.67
N ARG A 215 -18.19 -27.82 -3.10
CA ARG A 215 -17.77 -29.12 -2.55
C ARG A 215 -17.49 -29.08 -1.04
N ARG A 216 -17.22 -27.91 -0.48
CA ARG A 216 -16.92 -27.68 0.94
C ARG A 216 -18.12 -27.18 1.74
N GLY A 217 -19.26 -26.91 1.07
CA GLY A 217 -20.48 -26.39 1.68
C GLY A 217 -21.01 -25.14 0.97
N PRO A 218 -21.99 -24.44 1.57
CA PRO A 218 -22.60 -23.24 0.98
C PRO A 218 -21.57 -22.15 0.70
N SER A 219 -21.60 -21.56 -0.49
CA SER A 219 -20.55 -20.64 -0.96
C SER A 219 -20.31 -19.43 -0.06
N ARG A 220 -21.36 -18.92 0.60
CA ARG A 220 -21.28 -17.77 1.52
C ARG A 220 -20.45 -18.04 2.77
N THR A 221 -20.40 -19.29 3.23
CA THR A 221 -19.64 -19.68 4.43
C THR A 221 -18.35 -20.41 4.05
N ALA A 222 -18.43 -21.31 3.07
CA ALA A 222 -17.30 -22.10 2.59
C ALA A 222 -16.28 -21.26 1.81
N GLY A 223 -16.70 -20.20 1.12
CA GLY A 223 -15.82 -19.32 0.35
C GLY A 223 -14.78 -18.61 1.24
N PRO A 224 -15.18 -17.85 2.27
CA PRO A 224 -14.25 -17.23 3.21
C PRO A 224 -13.35 -18.24 3.94
N GLN A 225 -13.89 -19.40 4.34
CA GLN A 225 -13.10 -20.47 4.95
C GLN A 225 -12.06 -21.06 3.98
N ALA A 226 -12.43 -21.22 2.72
CA ALA A 226 -11.55 -21.72 1.66
C ALA A 226 -10.42 -20.72 1.37
N LEU A 227 -10.71 -19.41 1.32
CA LEU A 227 -9.69 -18.38 1.18
C LEU A 227 -8.76 -18.36 2.39
N MET A 228 -9.29 -18.34 3.62
CA MET A 228 -8.48 -18.41 4.84
C MET A 228 -7.51 -19.59 4.83
N ALA A 229 -7.99 -20.79 4.46
CA ALA A 229 -7.16 -21.98 4.39
C ALA A 229 -6.06 -21.86 3.32
N ALA A 230 -6.34 -21.24 2.17
CA ALA A 230 -5.33 -20.98 1.14
C ALA A 230 -4.28 -19.96 1.61
N THR A 231 -4.73 -18.92 2.31
CA THR A 231 -3.87 -17.87 2.89
C THR A 231 -2.91 -18.44 3.94
N ARG A 232 -3.41 -19.28 4.86
CA ARG A 232 -2.57 -19.96 5.87
C ARG A 232 -1.55 -20.93 5.25
N ARG A 233 -1.93 -21.63 4.18
CA ARG A 233 -0.98 -22.48 3.45
C ARG A 233 0.09 -21.66 2.76
N LEU A 234 -0.27 -20.53 2.15
CA LEU A 234 0.71 -19.63 1.54
C LEU A 234 1.69 -19.10 2.58
N GLU A 235 1.20 -18.66 3.75
CA GLU A 235 2.03 -18.28 4.91
C GLU A 235 3.00 -19.40 5.29
N GLN A 236 2.50 -20.62 5.50
CA GLN A 236 3.34 -21.77 5.86
C GLN A 236 4.41 -22.06 4.79
N ARG A 237 4.06 -22.02 3.51
CA ARG A 237 5.02 -22.26 2.41
C ARG A 237 6.11 -21.19 2.33
N LEU A 238 5.78 -19.93 2.63
CA LEU A 238 6.77 -18.86 2.71
C LEU A 238 7.71 -19.07 3.90
N GLN A 239 7.17 -19.45 5.07
CA GLN A 239 7.96 -19.75 6.27
C GLN A 239 8.89 -20.98 6.07
N GLU A 240 8.42 -22.02 5.36
CA GLU A 240 9.24 -23.17 4.95
C GLU A 240 10.46 -22.76 4.10
N ARG A 241 10.37 -21.63 3.39
CA ARG A 241 11.46 -21.02 2.61
C ARG A 241 12.24 -19.95 3.38
N GLN A 242 12.03 -19.83 4.70
CA GLN A 242 12.63 -18.81 5.55
C GLN A 242 12.23 -17.38 5.16
N ILE A 243 11.10 -17.20 4.46
CA ILE A 243 10.53 -15.88 4.20
C ILE A 243 9.54 -15.57 5.32
N ARG A 244 9.78 -14.47 6.04
CA ARG A 244 8.90 -14.08 7.13
C ARG A 244 7.58 -13.55 6.59
N ALA A 245 6.51 -14.23 7.00
CA ALA A 245 5.16 -13.98 6.53
C ALA A 245 4.18 -14.10 7.70
N ARG A 246 3.23 -13.15 7.78
CA ARG A 246 2.19 -13.12 8.81
C ARG A 246 0.83 -12.84 8.19
N VAL A 247 -0.14 -13.71 8.41
CA VAL A 247 -1.53 -13.45 7.99
C VAL A 247 -2.13 -12.28 8.77
N LEU A 248 -2.79 -11.36 8.06
CA LEU A 248 -3.43 -10.21 8.71
C LEU A 248 -4.75 -10.62 9.39
N PRO A 249 -4.96 -10.23 10.67
CA PRO A 249 -6.25 -10.35 11.32
C PRO A 249 -7.26 -9.34 10.74
N ALA A 250 -8.54 -9.55 11.06
CA ALA A 250 -9.63 -8.74 10.51
C ALA A 250 -9.49 -7.23 10.75
N ALA A 251 -9.04 -6.81 11.94
CA ALA A 251 -8.84 -5.40 12.27
C ALA A 251 -7.74 -4.75 11.41
N GLU A 252 -6.62 -5.45 11.22
CA GLU A 252 -5.49 -4.96 10.42
C GLU A 252 -5.83 -4.91 8.92
N LEU A 253 -6.51 -5.94 8.40
CA LEU A 253 -7.00 -5.93 7.01
C LEU A 253 -8.01 -4.80 6.78
N ALA A 254 -8.83 -4.47 7.78
CA ALA A 254 -9.76 -3.35 7.69
C ALA A 254 -9.04 -1.99 7.58
N SER A 255 -7.87 -1.83 8.20
CA SER A 255 -7.04 -0.61 8.13
C SER A 255 -6.03 -0.57 6.98
N LEU A 256 -5.82 -1.68 6.27
CA LEU A 256 -4.78 -1.79 5.25
C LEU A 256 -4.93 -0.78 4.10
N ASP A 257 -6.16 -0.40 3.76
CA ASP A 257 -6.42 0.61 2.73
C ASP A 257 -5.88 2.00 3.10
N SER A 258 -5.97 2.36 4.38
CA SER A 258 -5.44 3.62 4.93
C SER A 258 -3.91 3.62 4.92
N LEU A 259 -3.28 2.46 5.18
CA LEU A 259 -1.82 2.30 5.09
C LEU A 259 -1.32 2.43 3.66
N LEU A 260 -1.94 1.72 2.72
CA LEU A 260 -1.55 1.77 1.31
C LEU A 260 -1.81 3.13 0.68
N SER A 261 -2.84 3.85 1.13
CA SER A 261 -3.17 5.20 0.66
C SER A 261 -2.48 6.30 1.44
N PHE A 262 -1.58 5.99 2.38
CA PHE A 262 -0.86 7.01 3.16
C PHE A 262 -1.78 7.99 3.91
N GLY A 263 -2.97 7.54 4.30
CA GLY A 263 -4.02 8.37 4.91
C GLY A 263 -4.81 9.23 3.91
N ALA A 264 -4.43 9.25 2.64
CA ALA A 264 -5.21 9.87 1.57
C ALA A 264 -6.43 9.03 1.24
N ASP A 265 -7.61 9.63 1.21
CA ASP A 265 -8.77 8.93 0.68
C ASP A 265 -8.85 9.16 -0.83
N ALA A 266 -8.28 8.22 -1.60
CA ALA A 266 -8.32 8.24 -3.06
C ALA A 266 -9.75 8.30 -3.64
N ARG A 267 -10.80 7.97 -2.84
CA ARG A 267 -12.21 8.08 -3.26
C ARG A 267 -12.76 9.48 -3.06
N ARG A 268 -12.36 10.17 -1.98
CA ARG A 268 -12.77 11.55 -1.70
C ARG A 268 -11.98 12.59 -2.49
N GLY A 269 -10.84 12.20 -3.06
CA GLY A 269 -10.10 13.05 -3.98
C GLY A 269 -10.91 13.41 -5.23
N GLU A 270 -10.70 14.63 -5.71
CA GLU A 270 -11.23 15.10 -6.97
C GLU A 270 -10.41 14.50 -8.12
N GLU A 271 -11.02 13.60 -8.87
CA GLU A 271 -10.39 13.05 -10.08
C GLU A 271 -10.32 14.14 -11.14
N GLU A 272 -9.09 14.51 -11.51
CA GLU A 272 -8.78 15.27 -12.70
C GLU A 272 -8.50 14.33 -13.87
N TRP A 273 -8.21 14.89 -15.04
CA TRP A 273 -7.95 14.06 -16.22
C TRP A 273 -6.70 13.20 -16.03
N ASP A 274 -5.64 13.73 -15.45
CA ASP A 274 -4.33 13.07 -15.39
C ASP A 274 -3.93 12.62 -13.99
N HIS A 275 -4.63 13.08 -12.95
CA HIS A 275 -4.32 12.76 -11.56
C HIS A 275 -5.57 12.84 -10.66
N ILE A 276 -5.43 12.56 -9.38
CA ILE A 276 -6.44 12.82 -8.34
C ILE A 276 -5.87 13.85 -7.37
N SER A 277 -6.59 14.94 -7.13
CA SER A 277 -6.22 15.92 -6.11
C SER A 277 -6.95 15.63 -4.80
N TYR A 278 -6.25 15.70 -3.67
CA TYR A 278 -6.84 15.57 -2.33
C TYR A 278 -6.08 16.44 -1.33
N GLY A 279 -6.78 17.33 -0.63
CA GLY A 279 -6.13 18.30 0.27
C GLY A 279 -5.05 19.09 -0.47
N ASN A 280 -3.80 18.96 -0.02
CA ASN A 280 -2.62 19.62 -0.61
C ASN A 280 -1.69 18.64 -1.36
N ALA A 281 -2.19 17.45 -1.72
CA ALA A 281 -1.42 16.42 -2.40
C ALA A 281 -2.15 15.92 -3.65
N PHE A 282 -1.36 15.31 -4.53
CA PHE A 282 -1.79 14.78 -5.81
C PHE A 282 -1.38 13.32 -5.89
N ALA A 283 -2.33 12.44 -6.20
CA ALA A 283 -2.07 11.05 -6.55
C ALA A 283 -2.05 10.92 -8.07
N THR A 284 -0.93 10.46 -8.63
CA THR A 284 -0.86 10.02 -10.02
C THR A 284 -0.58 8.53 -10.06
N THR A 285 -1.45 7.76 -10.72
CA THR A 285 -1.28 6.31 -10.90
C THR A 285 -0.93 5.99 -12.34
N TYR A 286 0.18 5.28 -12.49
CA TYR A 286 0.74 4.80 -13.74
C TYR A 286 0.51 3.29 -13.87
N PHE A 287 0.22 2.84 -15.08
CA PHE A 287 0.32 1.45 -15.46
C PHE A 287 1.76 1.13 -15.86
N VAL A 288 2.24 -0.06 -15.52
CA VAL A 288 3.60 -0.53 -15.86
C VAL A 288 3.54 -1.38 -17.13
N ASP A 289 4.44 -1.13 -18.08
CA ASP A 289 4.69 -2.00 -19.23
C ASP A 289 5.04 -3.43 -18.77
N PRO A 290 4.15 -4.41 -18.95
CA PRO A 290 4.29 -5.72 -18.32
C PRO A 290 5.41 -6.53 -18.97
N GLY A 291 5.71 -6.30 -20.25
CA GLY A 291 6.81 -6.99 -20.95
C GLY A 291 8.20 -6.48 -20.59
N ARG A 292 8.30 -5.33 -19.91
CA ARG A 292 9.59 -4.68 -19.55
C ARG A 292 9.79 -4.56 -18.04
N MET A 293 9.01 -5.31 -17.27
CA MET A 293 9.15 -5.33 -15.83
C MET A 293 10.40 -6.12 -15.41
N SER A 294 11.12 -5.62 -14.41
CA SER A 294 12.32 -6.27 -13.87
C SER A 294 12.59 -5.79 -12.45
N THR A 295 13.43 -6.53 -11.70
CA THR A 295 13.92 -6.12 -10.37
C THR A 295 14.57 -4.73 -10.41
N GLU A 296 15.36 -4.44 -11.45
CA GLU A 296 15.97 -3.12 -11.62
C GLU A 296 14.92 -2.00 -11.76
N LYS A 297 13.87 -2.23 -12.54
CA LYS A 297 12.81 -1.25 -12.75
C LYS A 297 12.02 -1.02 -11.46
N LEU A 298 11.77 -2.09 -10.70
CA LEU A 298 11.14 -2.02 -9.38
C LEU A 298 11.91 -1.07 -8.45
N ASP A 299 13.23 -1.24 -8.33
CA ASP A 299 14.08 -0.36 -7.51
C ASP A 299 14.02 1.10 -7.97
N ARG A 300 14.03 1.32 -9.29
CA ARG A 300 14.02 2.66 -9.87
C ARG A 300 12.73 3.42 -9.57
N TRP A 301 11.58 2.75 -9.51
CA TRP A 301 10.31 3.41 -9.19
C TRP A 301 10.29 4.00 -7.77
N TRP A 302 11.14 3.52 -6.87
CA TRP A 302 11.30 4.10 -5.54
C TRP A 302 12.27 5.28 -5.47
N GLY A 303 12.94 5.61 -6.59
CA GLY A 303 13.92 6.68 -6.66
C GLY A 303 13.31 8.09 -6.72
N LEU A 304 12.03 8.21 -7.07
CA LEU A 304 11.36 9.51 -7.16
C LEU A 304 11.13 10.10 -5.77
N ASP A 305 11.41 11.40 -5.63
CA ASP A 305 11.11 12.14 -4.40
C ASP A 305 9.60 12.35 -4.29
N THR A 306 8.97 11.57 -3.41
CA THR A 306 7.51 11.51 -3.25
C THR A 306 7.13 11.52 -1.78
N ASP A 307 5.94 12.01 -1.50
CA ASP A 307 5.35 11.91 -0.16
C ASP A 307 4.98 10.46 0.15
N GLY A 308 4.53 9.71 -0.86
CA GLY A 308 4.25 8.27 -0.77
C GLY A 308 4.38 7.59 -2.12
N THR A 309 4.81 6.34 -2.11
CA THR A 309 4.86 5.48 -3.31
C THR A 309 4.20 4.14 -3.01
N ALA A 310 3.27 3.73 -3.86
CA ALA A 310 2.66 2.40 -3.83
C ALA A 310 2.92 1.67 -5.15
N VAL A 311 3.53 0.50 -5.08
CA VAL A 311 3.78 -0.40 -6.22
C VAL A 311 2.92 -1.64 -6.03
N VAL A 312 2.09 -1.96 -7.02
CA VAL A 312 1.22 -3.14 -6.99
C VAL A 312 1.47 -3.99 -8.23
N LEU A 313 2.07 -5.17 -8.02
CA LEU A 313 2.21 -6.20 -9.05
C LEU A 313 1.07 -7.19 -8.91
N ARG A 314 0.45 -7.56 -10.03
CA ARG A 314 -0.76 -8.39 -10.04
C ARG A 314 -0.48 -9.67 -10.80
N LEU A 315 -0.51 -10.77 -10.09
CA LEU A 315 -0.46 -12.11 -10.67
C LEU A 315 -1.89 -12.62 -10.83
N ARG A 316 -2.26 -12.95 -12.07
CA ARG A 316 -3.60 -13.44 -12.43
C ARG A 316 -3.50 -14.75 -13.17
N LYS A 317 -4.49 -15.61 -12.94
CA LYS A 317 -4.63 -16.86 -13.67
C LYS A 317 -6.03 -17.01 -14.25
N ALA A 318 -6.13 -17.29 -15.55
CA ALA A 318 -7.43 -17.52 -16.19
C ALA A 318 -8.07 -18.85 -15.75
N SER A 319 -7.25 -19.87 -15.53
CA SER A 319 -7.63 -21.20 -15.03
C SER A 319 -6.43 -21.91 -14.42
N ALA A 320 -6.63 -22.99 -13.68
CA ALA A 320 -5.57 -23.81 -13.09
C ALA A 320 -4.43 -24.24 -14.05
N GLN A 321 -4.66 -24.32 -15.36
CA GLN A 321 -3.66 -24.71 -16.36
C GLN A 321 -3.15 -23.55 -17.22
N ALA A 322 -3.79 -22.38 -17.14
CA ALA A 322 -3.34 -21.21 -17.88
C ALA A 322 -2.00 -20.68 -17.34
N PRO A 323 -1.16 -20.04 -18.18
CA PRO A 323 0.00 -19.32 -17.70
C PRO A 323 -0.41 -18.23 -16.70
N VAL A 324 0.52 -17.88 -15.82
CA VAL A 324 0.33 -16.76 -14.90
C VAL A 324 0.63 -15.48 -15.64
N GLU A 325 -0.34 -14.58 -15.65
CA GLU A 325 -0.25 -13.27 -16.27
C GLU A 325 0.15 -12.23 -15.23
N ILE A 326 1.08 -11.34 -15.58
CA ILE A 326 1.51 -10.23 -14.73
C ILE A 326 1.13 -8.87 -15.31
N SER A 327 0.64 -7.99 -14.46
CA SER A 327 0.48 -6.55 -14.71
C SER A 327 0.96 -5.73 -13.52
N GLY A 328 1.28 -4.45 -13.72
CA GLY A 328 1.81 -3.59 -12.65
C GLY A 328 1.16 -2.22 -12.61
N LEU A 329 1.08 -1.65 -11.40
CA LEU A 329 0.67 -0.28 -11.14
C LEU A 329 1.71 0.39 -10.23
N VAL A 330 1.98 1.65 -10.48
CA VAL A 330 2.76 2.51 -9.57
C VAL A 330 1.97 3.78 -9.32
N ARG A 331 1.68 4.07 -8.05
CA ARG A 331 1.09 5.33 -7.63
C ARG A 331 2.12 6.16 -6.89
N TYR A 332 2.24 7.41 -7.28
CA TYR A 332 2.99 8.43 -6.56
C TYR A 332 2.02 9.44 -5.93
N ASP A 333 2.25 9.73 -4.66
CA ASP A 333 1.62 10.80 -3.91
C ASP A 333 2.64 11.92 -3.74
N THR A 334 2.32 13.11 -4.24
CA THR A 334 3.25 14.24 -4.34
C THR A 334 2.58 15.58 -4.03
N ALA A 335 3.35 16.54 -3.55
CA ALA A 335 2.89 17.92 -3.33
C ALA A 335 2.52 18.67 -4.63
N THR A 336 2.99 18.20 -5.79
CA THR A 336 2.63 18.73 -7.11
C THR A 336 2.20 17.61 -8.04
N ALA A 337 1.24 17.86 -8.93
CA ALA A 337 0.79 16.86 -9.89
C ALA A 337 1.96 16.42 -10.80
N GLN A 338 2.36 15.15 -10.67
CA GLN A 338 3.34 14.55 -11.56
C GLN A 338 2.64 14.10 -12.84
N ILE A 339 2.96 14.73 -13.96
CA ILE A 339 2.40 14.41 -15.28
C ILE A 339 3.54 13.94 -16.21
N ASP A 340 4.75 14.41 -15.96
CA ASP A 340 5.95 13.97 -16.67
C ASP A 340 6.40 12.60 -16.19
N ASN A 341 6.78 11.77 -17.15
CA ASN A 341 7.09 10.38 -16.91
C ASN A 341 8.59 10.19 -16.74
N HIS A 342 9.04 9.94 -15.50
CA HIS A 342 10.46 9.78 -15.16
C HIS A 342 11.03 8.42 -15.61
N ASP A 343 10.18 7.44 -15.94
CA ASP A 343 10.60 6.14 -16.47
C ASP A 343 9.77 5.69 -17.67
N ASP A 344 10.46 5.23 -18.71
CA ASP A 344 9.89 4.79 -19.97
C ASP A 344 9.12 3.46 -19.89
N THR A 345 8.91 2.87 -18.73
CA THR A 345 8.01 1.72 -18.51
C THR A 345 6.71 2.12 -17.84
N LEU A 346 6.64 3.29 -17.22
CA LEU A 346 5.40 3.80 -16.65
C LEU A 346 4.55 4.41 -17.78
N ILE A 347 3.25 4.23 -17.73
CA ILE A 347 2.30 4.74 -18.72
C ILE A 347 1.16 5.41 -17.98
N LEU A 348 0.98 6.70 -18.23
CA LEU A 348 -0.16 7.45 -17.73
C LEU A 348 -1.41 7.06 -18.52
N LEU A 349 -2.52 6.84 -17.82
CA LEU A 349 -3.82 6.52 -18.40
C LEU A 349 -4.84 7.61 -18.03
N PRO A 350 -4.94 8.69 -18.82
CA PRO A 350 -5.83 9.79 -18.52
C PRO A 350 -7.31 9.38 -18.49
N GLY A 351 -8.06 9.97 -17.56
CA GLY A 351 -9.48 9.76 -17.34
C GLY A 351 -9.83 8.45 -16.62
N ARG A 352 -8.82 7.67 -16.18
CA ARG A 352 -8.98 6.43 -15.39
C ARG A 352 -8.30 6.49 -14.03
N GLN A 353 -7.85 7.66 -13.58
CA GLN A 353 -6.99 7.79 -12.40
C GLN A 353 -7.67 7.27 -11.12
N ARG A 354 -8.97 7.53 -10.92
CA ARG A 354 -9.70 6.98 -9.77
C ARG A 354 -9.78 5.46 -9.79
N GLU A 355 -10.05 4.89 -10.96
CA GLU A 355 -10.11 3.45 -11.16
C GLU A 355 -8.76 2.78 -10.86
N LEU A 356 -7.66 3.38 -11.31
CA LEU A 356 -6.30 2.89 -11.07
C LEU A 356 -5.85 3.11 -9.62
N ALA A 357 -6.19 4.23 -8.99
CA ALA A 357 -5.88 4.46 -7.59
C ALA A 357 -6.60 3.43 -6.70
N LEU A 358 -7.88 3.13 -6.98
CA LEU A 358 -8.63 2.09 -6.28
C LEU A 358 -8.06 0.69 -6.48
N ALA A 359 -7.49 0.44 -7.66
CA ALA A 359 -6.78 -0.79 -7.98
C ALA A 359 -5.51 -0.99 -7.15
N THR A 360 -4.95 0.06 -6.55
CA THR A 360 -3.82 -0.09 -5.60
C THR A 360 -4.26 -0.58 -4.21
N LEU A 361 -5.56 -0.68 -3.94
CA LEU A 361 -6.12 -1.00 -2.63
C LEU A 361 -6.62 -2.45 -2.51
N PRO A 362 -6.72 -3.01 -1.28
CA PRO A 362 -7.20 -4.37 -1.05
C PRO A 362 -8.75 -4.44 -1.04
N GLY A 363 -9.43 -3.71 -1.93
CA GLY A 363 -10.88 -3.84 -2.15
C GLY A 363 -11.20 -5.13 -2.90
N GLY A 364 -12.47 -5.52 -3.01
CA GLY A 364 -12.91 -6.66 -3.83
C GLY A 364 -13.01 -6.28 -5.31
N GLU A 365 -14.18 -6.46 -5.92
CA GLU A 365 -14.43 -6.14 -7.34
C GLU A 365 -14.10 -4.67 -7.68
N THR A 366 -14.27 -3.74 -6.74
CA THR A 366 -13.95 -2.32 -6.96
C THR A 366 -12.46 -2.05 -7.16
N SER A 367 -11.60 -2.93 -6.65
CA SER A 367 -10.14 -2.85 -6.86
C SER A 367 -9.68 -3.74 -8.01
N VAL A 368 -10.58 -4.41 -8.73
CA VAL A 368 -10.24 -5.16 -9.95
C VAL A 368 -10.38 -4.23 -11.15
N VAL A 369 -9.36 -4.20 -11.99
CA VAL A 369 -9.31 -3.38 -13.20
C VAL A 369 -8.66 -4.20 -14.30
N ASP A 370 -9.20 -4.04 -15.51
CA ASP A 370 -8.63 -4.62 -16.72
C ASP A 370 -7.39 -3.82 -17.13
N LEU A 371 -6.24 -4.51 -17.10
CA LEU A 371 -4.93 -3.99 -17.42
C LEU A 371 -4.26 -4.91 -18.45
N PRO A 372 -3.48 -4.35 -19.38
CA PRO A 372 -2.60 -5.16 -20.21
C PRO A 372 -1.68 -6.00 -19.32
N SER A 373 -1.47 -7.26 -19.69
CA SER A 373 -0.62 -8.22 -18.98
C SER A 373 0.34 -8.92 -19.93
N ALA A 374 1.37 -9.55 -19.36
CA ALA A 374 2.27 -10.44 -20.08
C ALA A 374 2.42 -11.77 -19.31
N PRO A 375 2.71 -12.89 -19.99
CA PRO A 375 3.01 -14.16 -19.34
C PRO A 375 4.26 -14.03 -18.46
N LEU A 376 4.18 -14.42 -17.19
CA LEU A 376 5.27 -14.29 -16.23
C LEU A 376 6.53 -15.07 -16.64
N ASP A 377 6.35 -16.23 -17.27
CA ASP A 377 7.42 -17.10 -17.74
C ASP A 377 8.21 -16.55 -18.94
N GLU A 378 7.69 -15.52 -19.61
CA GLU A 378 8.41 -14.76 -20.64
C GLU A 378 9.31 -13.66 -20.06
N LEU A 379 9.15 -13.30 -18.77
CA LEU A 379 10.00 -12.33 -18.10
C LEU A 379 11.27 -12.98 -17.54
N ALA A 380 12.34 -12.19 -17.46
CA ALA A 380 13.47 -12.55 -16.61
C ALA A 380 13.03 -12.66 -15.15
N ALA A 381 13.69 -13.52 -14.37
CA ALA A 381 13.35 -13.74 -12.96
C ALA A 381 13.25 -12.40 -12.20
N VAL A 382 12.03 -12.07 -11.77
CA VAL A 382 11.75 -10.83 -11.04
C VAL A 382 11.67 -11.14 -9.56
N GLU A 383 12.49 -10.41 -8.80
CA GLU A 383 12.59 -10.52 -7.36
C GLU A 383 12.02 -9.27 -6.70
N ILE A 384 11.18 -9.46 -5.69
CA ILE A 384 10.57 -8.36 -4.94
C ILE A 384 11.40 -8.12 -3.69
N PRO A 385 12.01 -6.95 -3.51
CA PRO A 385 12.70 -6.63 -2.28
C PRO A 385 11.70 -6.42 -1.13
N VAL A 386 11.93 -7.07 0.01
CA VAL A 386 11.06 -7.04 1.20
C VAL A 386 11.63 -6.08 2.25
N GLY A 387 10.75 -5.42 3.01
CA GLY A 387 11.13 -4.57 4.14
C GLY A 387 11.75 -3.21 3.77
N PRO A 388 11.95 -2.32 4.74
CA PRO A 388 12.60 -1.03 4.53
C PRO A 388 14.11 -1.20 4.31
N ALA A 389 14.72 -0.29 3.55
CA ALA A 389 16.19 -0.19 3.52
C ALA A 389 16.73 0.46 4.82
N GLY A 390 15.91 1.29 5.47
CA GLY A 390 16.29 2.01 6.68
C GLY A 390 17.14 3.27 6.42
N PRO A 391 17.68 3.89 7.47
CA PRO A 391 18.60 5.00 7.33
C PRO A 391 19.93 4.56 6.71
N VAL A 392 20.57 5.45 5.94
CA VAL A 392 21.93 5.23 5.44
C VAL A 392 22.93 5.46 6.57
N TRP A 393 23.68 4.45 6.99
CA TRP A 393 24.64 4.55 8.10
C TRP A 393 26.01 5.05 7.65
N GLY A 394 26.43 4.74 6.44
CA GLY A 394 27.78 5.06 5.99
C GLY A 394 28.13 4.39 4.66
N ILE A 395 29.43 4.29 4.38
CA ILE A 395 29.97 3.70 3.15
C ILE A 395 30.86 2.51 3.53
N ALA A 396 30.67 1.38 2.83
CA ALA A 396 31.54 0.21 2.88
C ALA A 396 31.67 -0.37 1.47
N ASP A 397 32.87 -0.83 1.09
CA ASP A 397 33.15 -1.47 -0.20
C ASP A 397 32.66 -0.66 -1.44
N GLY A 398 32.71 0.67 -1.35
CA GLY A 398 32.25 1.58 -2.41
C GLY A 398 30.72 1.67 -2.58
N ALA A 399 29.94 1.11 -1.66
CA ALA A 399 28.49 1.22 -1.61
C ALA A 399 28.04 1.97 -0.34
N ALA A 400 26.95 2.72 -0.43
CA ALA A 400 26.29 3.22 0.77
C ALA A 400 25.53 2.08 1.44
N ILE A 401 25.63 1.98 2.76
CA ILE A 401 25.02 0.91 3.54
C ILE A 401 23.84 1.50 4.31
N ALA A 402 22.65 0.97 4.05
CA ALA A 402 21.45 1.26 4.82
C ALA A 402 21.11 0.06 5.70
N LEU A 403 20.69 0.33 6.95
CA LEU A 403 20.38 -0.72 7.91
C LEU A 403 19.17 -0.27 8.75
N PRO A 404 18.00 -0.95 8.65
CA PRO A 404 16.83 -0.60 9.42
C PRO A 404 16.97 -1.05 10.87
N LEU A 405 16.85 -0.12 11.82
CA LEU A 405 16.73 -0.44 13.26
C LEU A 405 15.27 -0.52 13.73
N TYR A 406 14.32 -0.26 12.84
CA TYR A 406 12.90 -0.31 13.11
C TYR A 406 12.16 -0.58 11.80
N ASP A 407 10.93 -1.06 11.91
CA ASP A 407 10.04 -1.24 10.78
C ASP A 407 8.68 -0.56 11.01
N ALA A 408 7.85 -0.53 9.96
CA ALA A 408 6.49 -0.04 10.05
C ALA A 408 5.47 -1.15 10.38
N SER A 409 5.92 -2.35 10.75
CA SER A 409 5.02 -3.47 11.08
C SER A 409 4.31 -3.21 12.41
N PRO A 410 2.98 -3.39 12.50
CA PRO A 410 2.27 -3.19 13.76
C PRO A 410 2.64 -4.24 14.83
N VAL A 411 3.31 -5.34 14.44
CA VAL A 411 3.85 -6.36 15.34
C VAL A 411 5.36 -6.49 15.06
N PRO A 412 6.16 -5.48 15.45
CA PRO A 412 7.58 -5.44 15.18
C PRO A 412 8.32 -6.55 15.94
N GLU A 413 9.41 -7.02 15.38
CA GLU A 413 10.37 -7.85 16.12
C GLU A 413 11.09 -7.00 17.16
N THR A 414 11.29 -7.54 18.36
CA THR A 414 12.08 -6.84 19.36
C THR A 414 13.56 -7.00 19.06
N LEU A 415 14.24 -5.90 18.72
CA LEU A 415 15.67 -5.91 18.40
C LEU A 415 16.50 -5.48 19.60
N GLN A 416 17.57 -6.21 19.89
CA GLN A 416 18.60 -5.84 20.86
C GLN A 416 19.85 -5.33 20.13
N VAL A 417 20.14 -4.05 20.32
CA VAL A 417 21.24 -3.35 19.66
C VAL A 417 22.22 -2.84 20.71
N GLU A 418 23.50 -3.11 20.53
CA GLU A 418 24.55 -2.62 21.41
C GLU A 418 25.58 -1.79 20.64
N PHE A 419 25.91 -0.62 21.18
CA PHE A 419 26.94 0.28 20.66
C PHE A 419 28.09 0.40 21.65
N ALA A 420 29.26 -0.15 21.33
CA ALA A 420 30.52 0.09 22.02
C ALA A 420 31.34 1.13 21.26
N THR A 421 30.81 2.36 21.20
CA THR A 421 31.37 3.47 20.43
C THR A 421 31.36 4.76 21.23
N ASP A 422 31.97 5.81 20.68
CA ASP A 422 31.70 7.15 21.16
C ASP A 422 30.23 7.53 20.99
N LEU A 423 29.80 8.53 21.76
CA LEU A 423 28.41 8.98 21.76
C LEU A 423 28.02 9.63 20.42
N THR A 424 28.98 10.27 19.75
CA THR A 424 28.77 10.95 18.47
C THR A 424 28.32 9.98 17.38
N ALA A 425 28.93 8.79 17.30
CA ALA A 425 28.52 7.74 16.35
C ALA A 425 27.07 7.30 16.60
N VAL A 426 26.69 7.13 17.86
CA VAL A 426 25.31 6.79 18.25
C VAL A 426 24.34 7.92 17.87
N GLN A 427 24.67 9.16 18.23
CA GLN A 427 23.87 10.34 17.92
C GLN A 427 23.65 10.51 16.42
N LEU A 428 24.68 10.27 15.60
CA LEU A 428 24.60 10.36 14.15
C LEU A 428 23.63 9.30 13.58
N ILE A 429 23.72 8.05 14.02
CA ILE A 429 22.83 6.98 13.57
C ILE A 429 21.40 7.23 14.02
N LEU A 430 21.19 7.73 15.24
CA LEU A 430 19.87 8.11 15.73
C LEU A 430 19.30 9.32 14.97
N LEU A 431 20.11 10.34 14.69
CA LEU A 431 19.73 11.50 13.88
C LEU A 431 19.26 11.05 12.49
N ARG A 432 20.01 10.18 11.82
CA ARG A 432 19.62 9.62 10.52
C ARG A 432 18.38 8.73 10.62
N SER A 433 18.22 7.99 11.70
CA SER A 433 17.00 7.21 11.97
C SER A 433 15.77 8.11 12.13
N VAL A 434 15.90 9.24 12.84
CA VAL A 434 14.85 10.28 12.95
C VAL A 434 14.54 10.88 11.59
N GLY A 435 15.57 11.20 10.78
CA GLY A 435 15.40 11.67 9.40
C GLY A 435 14.69 10.65 8.51
N ALA A 436 14.94 9.37 8.75
CA ALA A 436 14.24 8.24 8.13
C ALA A 436 12.85 7.98 8.72
N GLY A 437 12.39 8.74 9.72
CA GLY A 437 11.03 8.70 10.27
C GLY A 437 10.85 7.93 11.58
N ALA A 438 11.93 7.52 12.25
CA ALA A 438 11.87 6.88 13.56
C ALA A 438 11.47 7.87 14.67
N SER A 439 10.85 7.35 15.72
CA SER A 439 10.73 8.02 17.02
C SER A 439 11.74 7.44 18.03
N VAL A 440 12.44 8.30 18.76
CA VAL A 440 13.54 7.93 19.66
C VAL A 440 13.25 8.44 21.07
N ALA A 441 13.41 7.54 22.05
CA ALA A 441 13.32 7.83 23.47
C ALA A 441 14.64 7.48 24.16
N VAL A 442 15.28 8.47 24.77
CA VAL A 442 16.59 8.30 25.43
C VAL A 442 16.43 8.28 26.95
N HIS A 443 16.69 7.13 27.55
CA HIS A 443 16.92 6.98 28.99
C HIS A 443 18.41 7.14 29.25
N THR A 444 18.79 8.15 30.03
CA THR A 444 20.20 8.46 30.29
C THR A 444 20.38 9.03 31.68
N ALA A 445 21.53 8.72 32.29
CA ALA A 445 21.99 9.38 33.51
C ALA A 445 22.73 10.72 33.21
N ARG A 446 22.92 11.04 31.92
CA ARG A 446 23.76 12.13 31.41
C ARG A 446 23.01 12.99 30.39
N PRO A 447 21.84 13.56 30.77
CA PRO A 447 20.96 14.24 29.83
C PRO A 447 21.64 15.41 29.12
N GLU A 448 22.61 16.08 29.76
CA GLU A 448 23.35 17.21 29.22
C GLU A 448 24.01 16.93 27.87
N ARG A 449 24.45 15.70 27.62
CA ARG A 449 25.09 15.32 26.35
C ARG A 449 24.11 15.13 25.20
N TRP A 450 22.83 14.99 25.50
CA TRP A 450 21.76 14.76 24.53
C TRP A 450 20.93 16.02 24.27
N LEU A 451 21.08 17.05 25.12
CA LEU A 451 20.31 18.29 25.03
C LEU A 451 20.50 18.99 23.69
N MET A 452 21.72 19.03 23.15
CA MET A 452 21.98 19.68 21.85
C MET A 452 21.16 19.04 20.73
N LEU A 453 21.19 17.72 20.63
CA LEU A 453 20.45 16.97 19.62
C LEU A 453 18.94 17.16 19.77
N ALA A 454 18.43 17.05 21.00
CA ALA A 454 17.01 17.23 21.29
C ALA A 454 16.53 18.66 20.97
N ASN A 455 17.28 19.69 21.39
CA ASN A 455 16.91 21.08 21.21
C ASN A 455 17.01 21.51 19.74
N THR A 456 18.02 21.02 19.00
CA THR A 456 18.21 21.35 17.58
C THR A 456 17.17 20.68 16.69
N LEU A 457 16.76 19.43 17.00
CA LEU A 457 15.66 18.77 16.30
C LEU A 457 14.31 19.43 16.56
N ALA A 458 14.12 19.98 17.78
CA ALA A 458 12.93 20.72 18.21
C ALA A 458 11.58 19.99 17.97
N ASP A 459 11.59 18.65 17.99
CA ASP A 459 10.39 17.81 17.81
C ASP A 459 10.36 16.67 18.86
N PRO A 460 9.72 16.91 20.02
CA PRO A 460 9.61 15.91 21.09
C PRO A 460 8.79 14.66 20.72
N SER A 461 8.05 14.68 19.60
CA SER A 461 7.35 13.49 19.10
C SER A 461 8.30 12.52 18.38
N ARG A 462 9.45 13.02 17.94
CA ARG A 462 10.45 12.26 17.17
C ARG A 462 11.72 11.98 17.95
N PHE A 463 12.16 12.90 18.80
CA PHE A 463 13.33 12.68 19.65
C PHE A 463 13.10 13.30 21.02
N ARG A 464 13.23 12.50 22.08
CA ARG A 464 13.04 12.97 23.46
C ARG A 464 13.99 12.28 24.43
N ILE A 465 14.39 13.04 25.46
CA ILE A 465 15.01 12.50 26.66
C ILE A 465 13.88 12.15 27.62
N VAL A 466 13.87 10.92 28.14
CA VAL A 466 12.76 10.41 28.95
C VAL A 466 12.88 10.93 30.38
N GLU A 467 11.86 11.63 30.83
CA GLU A 467 11.69 12.02 32.23
C GLU A 467 10.91 10.97 33.01
N ALA A 468 11.02 10.99 34.34
CA ALA A 468 10.33 10.05 35.21
C ALA A 468 8.81 10.05 34.96
N GLY A 469 8.25 8.89 34.59
CA GLY A 469 6.82 8.70 34.34
C GLY A 469 6.38 8.86 32.89
N ASP A 470 7.25 9.26 31.97
CA ASP A 470 6.93 9.29 30.53
C ASP A 470 6.94 7.88 29.95
N ARG A 471 5.75 7.42 29.55
CA ARG A 471 5.49 6.07 29.00
C ARG A 471 5.05 6.10 27.54
N ARG A 472 5.32 7.20 26.82
CA ARG A 472 5.00 7.26 25.40
C ARG A 472 5.77 6.16 24.65
N PRO A 473 5.15 5.49 23.66
CA PRO A 473 5.85 4.52 22.84
C PRO A 473 6.91 5.22 21.97
N ALA A 474 7.95 4.49 21.60
CA ALA A 474 8.98 4.93 20.67
C ALA A 474 9.45 3.74 19.82
N ASP A 475 9.96 4.02 18.62
CA ASP A 475 10.52 3.00 17.75
C ASP A 475 11.88 2.52 18.28
N LEU A 476 12.70 3.45 18.75
CA LEU A 476 14.01 3.18 19.33
C LEU A 476 14.04 3.67 20.78
N THR A 477 14.31 2.77 21.72
CA THR A 477 14.53 3.09 23.13
C THR A 477 16.01 2.93 23.46
N VAL A 478 16.67 4.05 23.77
CA VAL A 478 18.10 4.14 24.01
C VAL A 478 18.37 4.16 25.52
N PHE A 479 19.27 3.30 25.99
CA PHE A 479 19.76 3.26 27.37
C PHE A 479 21.24 3.65 27.38
N ASP A 480 21.51 4.81 27.98
CA ASP A 480 22.85 5.40 28.05
C ASP A 480 23.28 5.57 29.52
N GLY A 481 24.10 4.64 30.01
CA GLY A 481 24.60 4.66 31.40
C GLY A 481 23.54 4.41 32.47
N VAL A 482 22.41 3.82 32.09
CA VAL A 482 21.31 3.41 32.97
C VAL A 482 21.00 1.93 32.79
N GLU A 483 20.47 1.28 33.82
CA GLU A 483 20.01 -0.10 33.68
C GLU A 483 18.82 -0.17 32.73
N VAL A 484 18.77 -1.27 31.97
CA VAL A 484 17.66 -1.57 31.07
C VAL A 484 16.43 -1.86 31.93
N ASP A 485 15.49 -0.92 31.94
CA ASP A 485 14.17 -1.14 32.52
C ASP A 485 13.28 -1.86 31.49
N ALA A 486 12.36 -2.70 31.98
CA ALA A 486 11.52 -3.56 31.16
C ALA A 486 10.42 -2.76 30.45
N VAL A 487 10.80 -1.97 29.44
CA VAL A 487 9.86 -1.27 28.56
C VAL A 487 10.18 -1.51 27.07
N PRO A 488 10.16 -2.76 26.56
CA PRO A 488 10.29 -2.94 25.11
C PRO A 488 8.91 -2.86 24.45
N GLU A 489 8.78 -1.95 23.46
CA GLU A 489 7.72 -2.05 22.46
C GLU A 489 8.27 -2.35 21.05
N ARG A 490 9.50 -1.94 20.69
CA ARG A 490 10.15 -2.29 19.39
C ARG A 490 11.67 -2.53 19.51
N THR A 491 12.54 -1.51 19.48
CA THR A 491 14.00 -1.73 19.49
C THR A 491 14.67 -1.16 20.73
N LEU A 492 15.51 -1.97 21.38
CA LEU A 492 16.32 -1.59 22.52
C LEU A 492 17.77 -1.35 22.10
N LEU A 493 18.28 -0.15 22.35
CA LEU A 493 19.65 0.24 22.05
C LEU A 493 20.40 0.53 23.35
N THR A 494 21.49 -0.17 23.61
CA THR A 494 22.35 0.07 24.78
C THR A 494 23.65 0.73 24.34
N VAL A 495 24.02 1.83 24.99
CA VAL A 495 25.30 2.53 24.76
C VAL A 495 26.32 2.12 25.81
N ARG A 496 27.48 1.65 25.34
CA ARG A 496 28.65 1.21 26.10
C ARG A 496 29.85 2.09 25.79
N ALA A 497 30.87 2.07 26.64
CA ALA A 497 32.09 2.81 26.37
C ALA A 497 32.86 2.18 25.18
N PRO A 498 33.63 2.97 24.40
CA PRO A 498 34.50 2.43 23.35
C PRO A 498 35.45 1.37 23.90
N GLY A 499 35.53 0.21 23.23
CA GLY A 499 36.40 -0.90 23.63
C GLY A 499 35.82 -1.85 24.68
N GLU A 500 34.63 -1.57 25.22
CA GLU A 500 33.88 -2.58 25.97
C GLU A 500 33.38 -3.69 25.05
N GLN A 501 33.32 -4.91 25.57
CA GLN A 501 32.82 -6.05 24.80
C GLN A 501 31.31 -5.95 24.61
N THR A 502 30.87 -6.18 23.37
CA THR A 502 29.45 -6.31 23.04
C THR A 502 28.99 -7.74 23.28
N SER A 503 27.71 -7.90 23.64
CA SER A 503 27.10 -9.22 23.83
C SER A 503 27.00 -9.98 22.50
N GLU A 504 27.41 -11.25 22.48
CA GLU A 504 27.19 -12.13 21.32
C GLU A 504 25.70 -12.34 21.02
N LYS A 505 24.84 -12.14 22.01
CA LYS A 505 23.38 -12.28 21.87
C LYS A 505 22.71 -11.05 21.27
N ALA A 506 23.42 -9.93 21.12
CA ALA A 506 22.87 -8.75 20.47
C ALA A 506 22.62 -9.04 18.98
N ASP A 507 21.43 -8.67 18.50
CA ASP A 507 21.02 -8.78 17.11
C ASP A 507 21.88 -7.86 16.23
N VAL A 508 22.23 -6.68 16.76
CA VAL A 508 23.24 -5.79 16.17
C VAL A 508 24.23 -5.38 17.23
N ALA A 509 25.51 -5.56 16.94
CA ALA A 509 26.60 -5.01 17.73
C ALA A 509 27.44 -4.07 16.87
N VAL A 510 27.76 -2.90 17.41
CA VAL A 510 28.56 -1.88 16.75
C VAL A 510 29.78 -1.59 17.60
N GLU A 511 30.96 -1.75 17.01
CA GLU A 511 32.24 -1.54 17.68
C GLU A 511 33.03 -0.45 16.98
N GLN A 512 33.65 0.44 17.74
CA GLN A 512 34.45 1.52 17.17
C GLN A 512 35.83 1.01 16.77
N LEU A 513 36.21 1.21 15.51
CA LEU A 513 37.56 0.94 15.01
C LEU A 513 38.41 2.21 14.98
N THR A 514 37.83 3.31 14.51
CA THR A 514 38.45 4.64 14.47
C THR A 514 37.38 5.69 14.81
N PRO A 515 37.73 6.98 14.97
CA PRO A 515 36.74 8.03 15.22
C PRO A 515 35.61 8.12 14.18
N SER A 516 35.82 7.66 12.95
CA SER A 516 34.83 7.72 11.86
C SER A 516 34.42 6.36 11.30
N THR A 517 35.07 5.28 11.74
CA THR A 517 34.86 3.92 11.23
C THR A 517 34.35 3.00 12.33
N VAL A 518 33.28 2.29 12.03
CA VAL A 518 32.66 1.32 12.92
C VAL A 518 32.60 -0.06 12.25
N ARG A 519 32.71 -1.10 13.07
CA ARG A 519 32.42 -2.48 12.69
C ARG A 519 31.01 -2.83 13.14
N VAL A 520 30.17 -3.26 12.22
CA VAL A 520 28.79 -3.65 12.48
C VAL A 520 28.66 -5.16 12.31
N ARG A 521 28.20 -5.85 13.35
CA ARG A 521 27.85 -7.27 13.32
C ARG A 521 26.34 -7.40 13.39
N ILE A 522 25.74 -8.11 12.43
CA ILE A 522 24.28 -8.34 12.35
C ILE A 522 24.03 -9.84 12.50
N GLY A 523 23.46 -10.26 13.62
CA GLY A 523 23.23 -11.67 13.96
C GLY A 523 24.48 -12.52 13.73
N ARG A 524 24.38 -13.48 12.81
CA ARG A 524 25.46 -14.39 12.38
C ARG A 524 26.10 -14.04 11.03
N ARG A 525 25.76 -12.89 10.45
CA ARG A 525 26.31 -12.45 9.16
C ARG A 525 27.77 -12.01 9.33
N ALA A 526 28.49 -11.94 8.21
CA ALA A 526 29.85 -11.40 8.20
C ALA A 526 29.85 -9.94 8.72
N PRO A 527 30.77 -9.55 9.61
CA PRO A 527 30.89 -8.17 10.05
C PRO A 527 31.19 -7.23 8.88
N ILE A 528 30.68 -6.01 8.98
CA ILE A 528 30.83 -4.97 7.96
C ILE A 528 31.57 -3.80 8.60
N ASP A 529 32.73 -3.44 8.05
CA ASP A 529 33.45 -2.24 8.44
C ASP A 529 32.98 -1.09 7.56
N MET A 530 32.44 -0.03 8.16
CA MET A 530 31.88 1.10 7.42
C MET A 530 32.34 2.45 7.99
N VAL A 531 32.52 3.41 7.10
CA VAL A 531 32.81 4.80 7.44
C VAL A 531 31.51 5.58 7.51
N LEU A 532 31.21 6.20 8.65
CA LEU A 532 29.92 6.88 8.88
C LEU A 532 29.70 8.11 7.98
N ASN A 533 30.78 8.67 7.42
CA ASN A 533 30.78 9.80 6.47
C ASN A 533 29.83 10.93 6.90
N ALA A 534 30.05 11.46 8.11
CA ALA A 534 29.24 12.54 8.67
C ALA A 534 29.46 13.85 7.89
N THR A 535 28.37 14.57 7.60
CA THR A 535 28.45 15.93 7.04
C THR A 535 28.63 16.97 8.15
N ASP A 536 29.19 18.13 7.82
CA ASP A 536 29.32 19.24 8.78
C ASP A 536 27.96 19.65 9.37
N GLU A 537 26.91 19.58 8.55
CA GLU A 537 25.55 19.86 8.99
C GLU A 537 25.08 18.83 10.04
N GLU A 538 25.36 17.53 9.87
CA GLU A 538 25.01 16.51 10.85
C GLU A 538 25.79 16.66 12.16
N LEU A 539 27.08 17.03 12.08
CA LEU A 539 27.91 17.23 13.27
C LEU A 539 27.43 18.39 14.13
N ARG A 540 26.80 19.41 13.55
CA ARG A 540 26.15 20.51 14.30
C ARG A 540 25.02 20.02 15.22
N TYR A 541 24.34 18.92 14.87
CA TYR A 541 23.30 18.35 15.72
C TYR A 541 23.88 17.53 16.90
N CYS A 542 25.12 17.05 16.78
CA CYS A 542 25.73 16.12 17.75
C CYS A 542 26.65 16.82 18.78
N ASP A 543 26.54 18.15 18.93
CA ASP A 543 27.39 18.97 19.83
C ASP A 543 28.91 18.83 19.57
N VAL A 544 29.29 18.46 18.35
CA VAL A 544 30.69 18.43 17.94
C VAL A 544 31.06 19.79 17.38
N VAL A 545 31.77 20.61 18.18
CA VAL A 545 32.48 21.77 17.64
C VAL A 545 33.54 21.23 16.70
N VAL A 546 33.27 21.25 15.39
CA VAL A 546 34.29 20.99 14.37
C VAL A 546 35.38 22.04 14.58
N PRO A 547 36.60 21.68 15.05
CA PRO A 547 37.71 22.62 14.99
C PRO A 547 37.84 23.00 13.51
N PRO A 548 38.03 24.27 13.15
CA PRO A 548 38.22 24.64 11.75
C PRO A 548 39.34 23.77 11.20
N GLN A 549 38.97 22.79 10.36
CA GLN A 549 39.97 22.01 9.66
C GLN A 549 40.67 23.05 8.79
N ALA A 550 41.90 23.38 9.17
CA ALA A 550 42.82 24.00 8.24
C ALA A 550 42.75 23.10 7.03
N SER A 551 42.12 23.60 5.96
CA SER A 551 42.07 22.94 4.69
C SER A 551 43.51 22.61 4.35
N SER A 552 43.89 21.34 4.54
CA SER A 552 45.10 20.81 3.95
C SER A 552 44.77 20.77 2.48
N THR A 553 44.93 21.91 1.83
CA THR A 553 45.21 22.01 0.42
C THR A 553 46.46 21.18 0.24
N SER A 554 46.32 19.88 0.03
CA SER A 554 47.30 19.17 -0.78
C SER A 554 47.27 19.92 -2.10
N GLU A 555 48.25 20.79 -2.28
CA GLU A 555 48.64 21.26 -3.60
C GLU A 555 48.88 20.01 -4.44
N LEU A 556 47.84 19.61 -5.17
CA LEU A 556 48.01 18.83 -6.37
C LEU A 556 49.04 19.59 -7.22
N PRO A 557 50.05 18.93 -7.80
CA PRO A 557 50.99 19.60 -8.67
C PRO A 557 50.18 20.34 -9.73
N VAL A 558 50.39 21.64 -9.82
CA VAL A 558 49.85 22.47 -10.90
C VAL A 558 50.39 21.88 -12.20
N GLN A 559 49.62 20.97 -12.81
CA GLN A 559 49.80 20.69 -14.22
C GLN A 559 49.44 21.98 -14.94
N GLN A 560 50.48 22.67 -15.41
CA GLN A 560 50.37 23.79 -16.34
C GLN A 560 49.37 23.39 -17.43
N ARG A 561 48.19 24.02 -17.40
CA ARG A 561 47.27 24.00 -18.53
C ARG A 561 48.01 24.60 -19.71
N VAL A 562 48.42 23.75 -20.64
CA VAL A 562 48.72 24.19 -22.01
C VAL A 562 47.46 24.90 -22.53
N PRO A 563 47.57 26.12 -23.07
CA PRO A 563 46.42 26.84 -23.59
C PRO A 563 45.77 26.02 -24.71
N ARG A 564 44.51 25.68 -24.50
CA ARG A 564 43.67 24.95 -25.45
C ARG A 564 43.46 25.85 -26.68
N ALA A 565 43.96 25.43 -27.84
CA ALA A 565 43.72 26.12 -29.10
C ALA A 565 42.20 26.24 -29.36
N ALA A 566 41.78 27.42 -29.82
CA ALA A 566 40.39 27.69 -30.16
C ALA A 566 39.91 26.75 -31.28
N PRO A 567 38.68 26.21 -31.19
CA PRO A 567 38.14 25.34 -32.24
C PRO A 567 37.95 26.12 -33.55
N THR A 568 38.39 25.52 -34.65
CA THR A 568 38.20 26.01 -36.01
C THR A 568 36.69 26.02 -36.36
N PRO A 569 36.16 27.09 -36.98
CA PRO A 569 34.75 27.11 -37.39
C PRO A 569 34.48 26.09 -38.50
N PRO A 570 33.28 25.47 -38.53
CA PRO A 570 32.95 24.45 -39.52
C PRO A 570 32.82 25.06 -40.93
N ARG A 571 33.37 24.36 -41.92
CA ARG A 571 33.20 24.66 -43.34
C ARG A 571 31.74 24.47 -43.76
N HIS A 572 31.15 25.51 -44.34
CA HIS A 572 29.83 25.47 -44.97
C HIS A 572 29.85 24.52 -46.18
N VAL A 573 28.91 23.56 -46.18
CA VAL A 573 28.49 22.82 -47.38
C VAL A 573 27.24 23.54 -47.92
N PRO A 574 27.18 23.92 -49.20
CA PRO A 574 26.00 24.57 -49.76
C PRO A 574 24.89 23.53 -49.97
N THR A 575 23.75 23.71 -49.30
CA THR A 575 22.54 22.91 -49.55
C THR A 575 21.38 23.85 -49.92
N ALA A 576 20.62 23.44 -50.94
CA ALA A 576 19.62 24.18 -51.70
C ALA A 576 18.48 24.84 -50.87
N PRO A 577 17.81 25.87 -51.41
CA PRO A 577 16.81 26.65 -50.67
C PRO A 577 15.47 25.89 -50.51
N PRO A 578 14.85 25.88 -49.32
CA PRO A 578 13.45 25.50 -49.15
C PRO A 578 12.51 26.70 -49.37
N ALA A 579 11.35 26.40 -49.96
CA ALA A 579 10.26 27.33 -50.27
C ALA A 579 9.62 27.97 -49.01
N PRO A 580 9.02 29.16 -49.12
CA PRO A 580 8.52 29.92 -47.99
C PRO A 580 7.12 29.46 -47.62
N TRP A 581 6.77 29.17 -46.36
CA TRP A 581 5.48 29.53 -45.71
C TRP A 581 5.58 29.34 -44.20
N SER A 582 5.20 30.38 -43.44
CA SER A 582 4.46 30.39 -42.16
C SER A 582 5.00 31.46 -41.21
N ARG A 583 4.21 32.53 -41.06
CA ARG A 583 4.44 33.69 -40.19
C ARG A 583 4.62 33.26 -38.73
N ALA A 584 5.70 33.73 -38.11
CA ALA A 584 5.86 33.75 -36.67
C ALA A 584 4.93 34.80 -36.04
N ILE A 585 4.25 34.41 -34.96
CA ILE A 585 3.47 35.28 -34.07
C ILE A 585 4.45 35.91 -33.07
N PRO A 586 4.46 37.24 -32.85
CA PRO A 586 5.35 37.84 -31.85
C PRO A 586 4.86 37.58 -30.42
N PRO A 587 5.78 37.48 -29.43
CA PRO A 587 5.43 37.25 -28.03
C PRO A 587 4.71 38.44 -27.40
N ARG A 588 3.67 38.15 -26.61
CA ARG A 588 2.82 39.13 -25.92
C ARG A 588 3.48 39.61 -24.63
N ALA A 589 3.57 40.94 -24.46
CA ALA A 589 4.10 41.60 -23.27
C ALA A 589 3.22 41.36 -22.01
N PRO A 590 3.78 41.41 -20.79
CA PRO A 590 3.05 41.17 -19.55
C PRO A 590 2.07 42.31 -19.22
N ALA A 591 0.89 41.95 -18.71
CA ALA A 591 -0.19 42.88 -18.38
C ALA A 591 -0.01 43.52 -16.99
N ALA A 592 -0.37 44.81 -16.89
CA ALA A 592 -0.39 45.60 -15.66
C ALA A 592 -1.59 45.23 -14.73
N PRO A 593 -1.49 45.45 -13.41
CA PRO A 593 -2.55 45.11 -12.45
C PRO A 593 -3.77 46.02 -12.54
N THR A 594 -4.96 45.44 -12.43
CA THR A 594 -6.28 46.11 -12.50
C THR A 594 -6.78 46.47 -11.09
N PRO A 595 -7.41 47.65 -10.87
CA PRO A 595 -7.95 48.04 -9.57
C PRO A 595 -9.28 47.33 -9.24
N PRO A 596 -9.67 47.23 -7.95
CA PRO A 596 -10.89 46.54 -7.53
C PRO A 596 -12.17 47.37 -7.78
N ALA A 597 -13.25 46.67 -8.11
CA ALA A 597 -14.57 47.24 -8.42
C ALA A 597 -15.41 47.57 -7.15
N PRO A 598 -16.38 48.51 -7.23
CA PRO A 598 -17.11 49.02 -6.06
C PRO A 598 -18.28 48.13 -5.62
N ALA A 599 -18.60 48.19 -4.32
CA ALA A 599 -19.64 47.41 -3.65
C ALA A 599 -21.07 47.86 -4.00
N THR A 600 -21.97 46.88 -4.16
CA THR A 600 -23.41 47.06 -4.42
C THR A 600 -24.20 47.13 -3.10
N PRO A 601 -25.19 48.02 -2.95
CA PRO A 601 -25.97 48.16 -1.70
C PRO A 601 -27.07 47.08 -1.57
N PRO A 602 -27.52 46.76 -0.33
CA PRO A 602 -28.58 45.77 -0.09
C PRO A 602 -29.99 46.32 -0.34
N ALA A 603 -30.87 45.47 -0.86
CA ALA A 603 -32.29 45.76 -1.10
C ALA A 603 -33.18 45.39 0.13
N PRO A 604 -34.39 45.97 0.27
CA PRO A 604 -35.11 46.07 1.54
C PRO A 604 -35.98 44.85 1.89
N ALA A 605 -36.26 44.71 3.19
CA ALA A 605 -37.06 43.65 3.81
C ALA A 605 -38.57 43.75 3.54
N ALA A 606 -39.22 42.59 3.40
CA ALA A 606 -40.67 42.43 3.27
C ALA A 606 -41.32 41.93 4.60
N PRO A 607 -42.60 42.26 4.87
CA PRO A 607 -43.22 42.21 6.21
C PRO A 607 -43.75 40.82 6.64
N PRO A 608 -44.07 40.62 7.94
CA PRO A 608 -44.40 39.31 8.49
C PRO A 608 -45.88 38.93 8.25
N ALA A 609 -46.12 37.65 7.95
CA ALA A 609 -47.44 37.06 7.87
C ALA A 609 -47.89 36.46 9.22
N ALA A 610 -49.19 36.61 9.49
CA ALA A 610 -49.85 36.54 10.78
C ALA A 610 -50.04 35.14 11.39
N TRP A 611 -50.15 35.13 12.72
CA TRP A 611 -50.44 33.99 13.58
C TRP A 611 -51.89 33.48 13.45
N ARG A 612 -52.10 32.16 13.59
CA ARG A 612 -53.39 31.54 13.95
C ARG A 612 -53.22 30.64 15.18
N PRO A 613 -54.20 30.60 16.11
CA PRO A 613 -54.02 30.04 17.44
C PRO A 613 -54.26 28.53 17.54
N ALA A 614 -53.66 27.96 18.58
CA ALA A 614 -53.63 26.55 18.95
C ALA A 614 -55.01 25.95 19.33
N ALA A 615 -55.22 24.69 18.95
CA ALA A 615 -56.30 23.85 19.47
C ALA A 615 -55.75 22.85 20.50
N GLN A 616 -56.45 22.76 21.63
CA GLN A 616 -56.09 22.07 22.87
C GLN A 616 -56.15 20.55 22.76
N ALA A 617 -55.21 19.88 23.45
CA ALA A 617 -55.24 18.44 23.71
C ALA A 617 -56.23 18.08 24.84
N PRO A 618 -57.01 16.99 24.73
CA PRO A 618 -57.77 16.47 25.86
C PRO A 618 -56.95 15.44 26.67
N ARG A 619 -57.12 15.53 27.99
CA ARG A 619 -56.58 14.65 29.05
C ARG A 619 -57.20 13.23 29.03
N PRO A 620 -56.54 12.23 29.64
CA PRO A 620 -57.01 10.84 29.63
C PRO A 620 -58.00 10.54 30.78
N ALA A 621 -58.85 9.53 30.59
CA ALA A 621 -59.67 8.89 31.61
C ALA A 621 -59.40 7.36 31.65
N PRO A 622 -59.65 6.67 32.79
CA PRO A 622 -58.89 5.48 33.16
C PRO A 622 -59.61 4.12 32.98
N ALA A 623 -58.77 3.08 32.91
CA ALA A 623 -58.91 1.65 33.22
C ALA A 623 -60.29 0.97 33.38
N ALA A 624 -60.45 -0.17 32.70
CA ALA A 624 -61.27 -1.30 33.16
C ALA A 624 -60.66 -2.65 32.72
N GLN A 625 -60.84 -3.67 33.56
CA GLN A 625 -60.13 -4.96 33.64
C GLN A 625 -60.77 -6.09 32.81
N ALA A 626 -59.91 -7.04 32.37
CA ALA A 626 -60.07 -8.51 32.26
C ALA A 626 -61.19 -9.08 31.31
N PRO A 627 -61.17 -10.36 30.84
CA PRO A 627 -60.48 -11.54 31.39
C PRO A 627 -59.76 -12.49 30.39
N GLN A 628 -58.94 -13.39 30.95
CA GLN A 628 -58.31 -14.54 30.29
C GLN A 628 -59.33 -15.64 29.95
N PRO A 629 -58.98 -16.53 28.99
CA PRO A 629 -59.17 -17.97 29.24
C PRO A 629 -57.95 -18.84 28.88
N ALA A 630 -58.00 -20.07 29.41
CA ALA A 630 -56.98 -21.09 29.63
C ALA A 630 -56.68 -22.00 28.38
N PRO A 631 -55.74 -22.97 28.47
CA PRO A 631 -55.03 -23.59 27.34
C PRO A 631 -55.60 -24.95 26.88
N ALA A 632 -55.29 -25.37 25.65
CA ALA A 632 -55.65 -26.69 25.12
C ALA A 632 -54.45 -27.47 24.50
N ALA A 633 -54.19 -28.61 25.14
CA ALA A 633 -53.82 -29.95 24.67
C ALA A 633 -52.77 -30.20 23.54
N GLN A 634 -51.80 -31.05 23.90
CA GLN A 634 -50.85 -31.79 23.05
C GLN A 634 -51.52 -33.03 22.39
N VAL A 635 -51.06 -33.39 21.18
CA VAL A 635 -51.30 -34.70 20.52
C VAL A 635 -50.00 -35.15 19.81
N PRO A 636 -49.65 -36.46 19.76
CA PRO A 636 -48.27 -36.94 19.61
C PRO A 636 -47.83 -37.33 18.18
N GLN A 637 -46.50 -37.40 18.01
CA GLN A 637 -45.75 -37.77 16.79
C GLN A 637 -45.94 -39.25 16.35
N PRO A 638 -45.82 -39.56 15.04
CA PRO A 638 -45.46 -40.89 14.56
C PRO A 638 -43.99 -41.01 14.09
N ALA A 639 -43.45 -42.21 14.26
CA ALA A 639 -42.06 -42.64 14.01
C ALA A 639 -41.69 -42.73 12.50
N PRO A 640 -40.38 -42.71 12.15
CA PRO A 640 -39.91 -42.66 10.76
C PRO A 640 -39.83 -44.03 10.07
N ALA A 641 -40.16 -44.06 8.78
CA ALA A 641 -40.03 -45.20 7.88
C ALA A 641 -38.59 -45.37 7.34
N ALA A 642 -38.18 -46.63 7.16
CA ALA A 642 -36.86 -47.06 6.66
C ALA A 642 -36.66 -46.79 5.15
N PRO A 643 -35.42 -46.55 4.68
CA PRO A 643 -35.11 -46.38 3.27
C PRO A 643 -34.86 -47.72 2.53
N PRO A 644 -35.07 -47.78 1.20
CA PRO A 644 -34.87 -48.98 0.39
C PRO A 644 -33.40 -49.25 0.02
N ALA A 645 -33.11 -50.52 -0.23
CA ALA A 645 -31.79 -51.11 -0.50
C ALA A 645 -31.15 -50.67 -1.84
N ALA A 646 -29.83 -50.50 -1.82
CA ALA A 646 -28.98 -50.24 -2.98
C ALA A 646 -28.46 -51.55 -3.63
N PRO A 647 -28.19 -51.58 -4.95
CA PRO A 647 -27.69 -52.77 -5.66
C PRO A 647 -26.18 -53.00 -5.43
N PRO A 648 -25.68 -54.24 -5.61
CA PRO A 648 -24.30 -54.61 -5.24
C PRO A 648 -23.24 -54.17 -6.27
N MET A 649 -22.13 -53.64 -5.77
CA MET A 649 -20.90 -53.33 -6.52
C MET A 649 -19.99 -54.57 -6.68
N PRO A 650 -19.18 -54.65 -7.76
CA PRO A 650 -18.23 -55.74 -8.01
C PRO A 650 -16.95 -55.65 -7.14
N PRO A 651 -16.21 -56.76 -6.96
CA PRO A 651 -15.10 -56.85 -6.00
C PRO A 651 -13.83 -56.10 -6.46
N PRO A 652 -12.99 -55.64 -5.51
CA PRO A 652 -11.79 -54.88 -5.82
C PRO A 652 -10.62 -55.77 -6.29
N ALA A 653 -9.86 -55.23 -7.25
CA ALA A 653 -8.63 -55.81 -7.79
C ALA A 653 -7.47 -55.80 -6.78
N ALA A 654 -6.62 -56.81 -6.88
CA ALA A 654 -5.47 -57.06 -6.01
C ALA A 654 -4.38 -55.96 -6.09
N PRO A 655 -3.68 -55.65 -4.98
CA PRO A 655 -2.54 -54.74 -4.97
C PRO A 655 -1.26 -55.43 -5.50
N PRO A 656 -0.34 -54.68 -6.16
CA PRO A 656 0.93 -55.23 -6.63
C PRO A 656 1.94 -55.41 -5.48
N ALA A 657 2.84 -56.38 -5.68
CA ALA A 657 3.83 -56.88 -4.75
C ALA A 657 4.86 -55.83 -4.26
N VAL A 658 5.21 -55.94 -2.97
CA VAL A 658 6.34 -55.25 -2.32
C VAL A 658 7.52 -56.24 -2.25
N PRO A 659 8.76 -55.84 -2.58
CA PRO A 659 9.94 -56.69 -2.35
C PRO A 659 10.46 -56.59 -0.91
N ALA A 660 10.89 -57.75 -0.40
CA ALA A 660 11.52 -58.05 0.90
C ALA A 660 12.71 -57.13 1.25
N ALA A 661 12.76 -56.56 2.46
CA ALA A 661 13.31 -57.07 3.72
C ALA A 661 14.85 -57.14 3.79
N SER A 662 15.42 -56.28 4.64
CA SER A 662 16.78 -56.37 5.20
C SER A 662 16.67 -56.36 6.73
N SER A 663 17.41 -57.27 7.37
CA SER A 663 17.37 -57.78 8.74
C SER A 663 17.60 -56.77 9.90
N PRO A 664 17.34 -57.18 11.17
CA PRO A 664 17.12 -56.28 12.32
C PRO A 664 18.36 -56.05 13.21
N VAL A 665 18.33 -54.95 13.97
CA VAL A 665 19.31 -54.55 15.01
C VAL A 665 18.58 -54.50 16.38
N PRO A 666 19.21 -54.94 17.49
CA PRO A 666 18.50 -55.29 18.74
C PRO A 666 18.19 -54.08 19.65
N PRO A 667 17.24 -54.22 20.60
CA PRO A 667 16.82 -53.13 21.48
C PRO A 667 17.77 -52.92 22.67
N PRO A 668 17.96 -51.66 23.14
CA PRO A 668 18.71 -51.37 24.36
C PRO A 668 17.88 -51.52 25.64
N ALA A 669 18.59 -51.80 26.73
CA ALA A 669 18.13 -52.25 28.04
C ALA A 669 17.34 -51.23 28.88
N GLU A 670 16.44 -51.75 29.72
CA GLU A 670 15.70 -51.03 30.77
C GLU A 670 16.63 -50.55 31.92
N PRO A 671 16.40 -49.34 32.47
CA PRO A 671 16.89 -48.95 33.78
C PRO A 671 15.85 -49.19 34.90
N PRO A 672 16.28 -49.30 36.17
CA PRO A 672 15.52 -49.92 37.26
C PRO A 672 14.49 -49.00 37.92
N VAL A 673 13.42 -49.62 38.42
CA VAL A 673 12.38 -49.03 39.28
C VAL A 673 12.85 -49.00 40.74
N GLY A 674 12.78 -47.84 41.40
CA GLY A 674 12.81 -47.78 42.87
C GLY A 674 13.26 -46.47 43.51
N ALA A 675 12.37 -45.46 43.57
CA ALA A 675 12.36 -44.45 44.64
C ALA A 675 10.97 -43.77 44.73
N PRO A 676 10.49 -43.41 45.94
CA PRO A 676 9.10 -43.04 46.17
C PRO A 676 8.73 -41.65 45.61
N ASN A 677 7.53 -41.58 45.06
CA ASN A 677 6.93 -40.42 44.39
C ASN A 677 6.76 -39.23 45.37
N PRO A 678 7.37 -38.05 45.14
CA PRO A 678 7.06 -36.87 45.93
C PRO A 678 5.67 -36.33 45.55
N ALA A 679 4.89 -35.95 46.56
CA ALA A 679 3.53 -35.42 46.42
C ALA A 679 3.44 -34.29 45.35
N PRO A 680 2.33 -34.20 44.60
CA PRO A 680 2.19 -33.22 43.54
C PRO A 680 2.22 -31.80 44.10
N ARG A 681 3.17 -30.99 43.62
CA ARG A 681 3.23 -29.55 43.90
C ARG A 681 1.94 -28.88 43.40
N PRO A 682 1.32 -27.97 44.17
CA PRO A 682 0.13 -27.26 43.73
C PRO A 682 0.46 -26.39 42.51
N ARG A 683 -0.38 -26.49 41.47
CA ARG A 683 -0.27 -25.67 40.25
C ARG A 683 -0.31 -24.18 40.62
N PRO A 684 0.57 -23.32 40.06
CA PRO A 684 0.45 -21.88 40.26
C PRO A 684 -0.88 -21.39 39.67
N ARG A 685 -1.64 -20.64 40.48
CA ARG A 685 -2.89 -20.01 40.06
C ARG A 685 -2.60 -19.04 38.92
N ARG A 686 -3.34 -19.18 37.82
CA ARG A 686 -3.39 -18.24 36.70
C ARG A 686 -3.68 -16.82 37.23
N PRO A 687 -2.92 -15.78 36.85
CA PRO A 687 -3.26 -14.42 37.24
C PRO A 687 -4.62 -14.04 36.63
N VAL A 688 -5.52 -13.59 37.49
CA VAL A 688 -6.83 -13.04 37.10
C VAL A 688 -6.57 -11.71 36.38
N ARG A 689 -7.09 -11.60 35.16
CA ARG A 689 -7.05 -10.37 34.35
C ARG A 689 -7.74 -9.25 35.14
N PRO A 690 -7.12 -8.07 35.35
CA PRO A 690 -7.81 -6.96 36.00
C PRO A 690 -9.01 -6.54 35.14
N ALA A 691 -10.15 -6.30 35.80
CA ALA A 691 -11.33 -5.76 35.15
C ALA A 691 -11.02 -4.36 34.58
N PRO A 692 -11.60 -3.97 33.42
CA PRO A 692 -11.42 -2.64 32.87
C PRO A 692 -11.96 -1.58 33.84
N PRO A 693 -11.33 -0.39 33.93
CA PRO A 693 -11.79 0.66 34.82
C PRO A 693 -13.18 1.17 34.42
N PRO A 694 -14.02 1.60 35.39
CA PRO A 694 -15.32 2.18 35.11
C PRO A 694 -15.20 3.52 34.37
N PRO A 695 -16.19 3.91 33.56
CA PRO A 695 -16.19 5.18 32.86
C PRO A 695 -16.31 6.32 33.88
N PHE A 696 -15.26 7.10 34.05
CA PHE A 696 -15.27 8.26 34.94
C PHE A 696 -16.25 9.34 34.46
N GLU A 697 -16.94 9.86 35.47
CA GLU A 697 -17.84 11.00 35.47
C GLU A 697 -17.17 12.26 34.91
N ARG A 698 -17.94 13.03 34.15
CA ARG A 698 -17.61 14.41 33.80
C ARG A 698 -17.65 15.27 35.05
N GLY A 699 -16.49 15.74 35.47
CA GLY A 699 -16.33 16.79 36.48
C GLY A 699 -15.36 17.87 36.03
N THR A 700 -15.92 19.03 35.66
CA THR A 700 -15.44 20.36 36.05
C THR A 700 -14.00 20.80 35.75
N GLY A 701 -13.86 21.59 34.67
CA GLY A 701 -13.35 22.96 34.73
C GLY A 701 -11.89 23.22 35.12
N ALA A 702 -11.01 23.40 34.13
CA ALA A 702 -9.82 24.24 34.25
C ALA A 702 -9.80 25.25 33.10
N GLN A 703 -9.95 26.53 33.46
CA GLN A 703 -9.93 27.69 32.57
C GLN A 703 -8.50 28.00 32.14
N ARG A 704 -8.26 28.24 30.85
CA ARG A 704 -7.04 28.88 30.37
C ARG A 704 -7.38 30.23 29.74
N LYS A 705 -6.75 31.25 30.32
CA LYS A 705 -6.80 32.68 30.00
C LYS A 705 -6.15 32.94 28.63
N THR A 706 -6.81 33.69 27.76
CA THR A 706 -6.21 34.33 26.59
C THR A 706 -6.39 35.84 26.65
N ASP A 707 -5.40 36.55 26.13
CA ASP A 707 -5.23 38.00 26.17
C ASP A 707 -6.33 38.75 25.41
N ALA A 708 -7.42 39.04 26.09
CA ALA A 708 -8.28 40.22 25.92
C ALA A 708 -9.38 40.14 26.98
N GLY A 709 -9.24 40.89 28.07
CA GLY A 709 -10.06 40.77 29.27
C GLY A 709 -11.56 41.05 29.10
N ARG A 710 -12.34 40.05 28.67
CA ARG A 710 -13.81 40.09 28.72
C ARG A 710 -14.41 38.70 28.95
N TRP A 711 -15.13 38.55 30.05
CA TRP A 711 -15.89 37.33 30.39
C TRP A 711 -17.33 37.44 29.87
N VAL A 712 -17.76 36.48 29.05
CA VAL A 712 -19.17 36.33 28.65
C VAL A 712 -19.54 34.84 28.71
N ARG A 713 -20.55 34.52 29.54
CA ARG A 713 -21.21 33.20 29.60
C ARG A 713 -21.99 32.97 28.31
N ARG A 714 -22.01 31.73 27.80
CA ARG A 714 -22.90 31.34 26.70
C ARG A 714 -23.74 30.13 27.14
N ASP A 715 -25.04 30.39 27.31
CA ASP A 715 -26.09 29.40 27.40
C ASP A 715 -26.38 28.79 26.01
N HIS A 716 -27.05 27.63 26.07
CA HIS A 716 -27.46 26.75 24.98
C HIS A 716 -28.47 27.37 24.00
N ASP A 717 -28.40 26.83 22.78
CA ASP A 717 -29.43 26.62 21.75
C ASP A 717 -30.12 27.83 21.08
N ASP A 718 -29.81 28.05 19.79
CA ASP A 718 -30.72 27.80 18.66
C ASP A 718 -30.21 28.48 17.37
N GLU A 719 -29.99 27.71 16.30
CA GLU A 719 -30.45 28.01 14.92
C GLU A 719 -30.07 26.88 13.93
N PRO A 720 -30.84 26.73 12.82
CA PRO A 720 -31.13 25.46 12.17
C PRO A 720 -30.45 25.28 10.79
N GLY A 721 -30.27 24.03 10.36
CA GLY A 721 -30.00 23.73 8.95
C GLY A 721 -29.00 22.61 8.70
N GLY A 722 -29.47 21.36 8.65
CA GLY A 722 -28.68 20.20 8.21
C GLY A 722 -29.56 18.96 7.99
N PRO A 723 -29.26 18.12 6.98
CA PRO A 723 -30.25 17.25 6.33
C PRO A 723 -30.70 16.04 7.17
N ALA A 724 -31.97 15.69 6.98
CA ALA A 724 -32.73 14.69 7.71
C ALA A 724 -32.05 13.32 7.83
N ARG A 725 -31.72 12.93 9.07
CA ARG A 725 -31.40 11.54 9.43
C ARG A 725 -32.70 10.75 9.65
N ARG A 726 -32.81 9.61 8.97
CA ARG A 726 -33.86 8.59 9.20
C ARG A 726 -33.88 8.15 10.68
N PRO A 727 -35.07 7.84 11.24
CA PRO A 727 -35.15 7.30 12.59
C PRO A 727 -34.61 5.87 12.67
N ARG A 728 -33.84 5.62 13.74
CA ARG A 728 -33.38 4.30 14.18
C ARG A 728 -34.61 3.52 14.68
N ARG A 729 -34.76 2.29 14.18
CA ARG A 729 -35.83 1.36 14.53
C ARG A 729 -35.46 0.63 15.83
N GLU A 730 -36.35 0.63 16.83
CA GLU A 730 -36.21 -0.21 18.02
C GLU A 730 -36.49 -1.69 17.70
N PRO A 731 -35.92 -2.64 18.47
CA PRO A 731 -36.06 -4.06 18.22
C PRO A 731 -37.36 -4.58 18.85
N GLY A 732 -38.31 -5.04 18.03
CA GLY A 732 -39.44 -5.86 18.53
C GLY A 732 -40.86 -5.53 18.03
N ALA A 733 -41.06 -5.11 16.76
CA ALA A 733 -42.41 -4.95 16.21
C ALA A 733 -42.76 -6.02 15.14
N PRO A 734 -43.98 -6.60 15.16
CA PRO A 734 -44.40 -7.69 14.28
C PRO A 734 -44.67 -7.21 12.85
N ARG A 735 -44.39 -8.08 11.86
CA ARG A 735 -44.66 -7.83 10.44
C ARG A 735 -46.11 -8.15 10.12
N TRP A 736 -46.85 -7.17 9.61
CA TRP A 736 -48.04 -7.42 8.78
C TRP A 736 -47.93 -6.71 7.44
N THR A 737 -48.42 -7.46 6.46
CA THR A 737 -48.50 -7.33 5.00
C THR A 737 -49.28 -6.14 4.49
N GLN A 738 -48.97 -5.69 3.26
CA GLN A 738 -49.90 -5.12 2.26
C GLN A 738 -49.23 -5.08 0.85
N PRO A 739 -50.00 -5.01 -0.26
CA PRO A 739 -49.99 -6.02 -1.31
C PRO A 739 -49.54 -5.54 -2.71
N LYS A 740 -49.54 -6.50 -3.65
CA LYS A 740 -49.38 -6.44 -5.12
C LYS A 740 -47.95 -6.31 -5.66
N ASP A 741 -47.42 -7.44 -6.11
CA ASP A 741 -47.17 -7.68 -7.54
C ASP A 741 -47.18 -9.20 -7.81
N GLU A 742 -47.94 -9.59 -8.82
CA GLU A 742 -48.27 -10.96 -9.22
C GLU A 742 -47.17 -11.53 -10.14
N PRO A 743 -46.68 -12.78 -9.92
CA PRO A 743 -45.76 -13.44 -10.85
C PRO A 743 -46.51 -14.28 -11.90
N PRO A 744 -45.90 -14.57 -13.07
CA PRO A 744 -46.55 -15.28 -14.17
C PRO A 744 -46.77 -16.76 -13.83
N GLY A 745 -47.95 -17.28 -14.21
CA GLY A 745 -48.39 -18.65 -13.93
C GLY A 745 -47.61 -19.76 -14.65
N PRO A 746 -47.69 -21.00 -14.15
CA PRO A 746 -47.02 -22.17 -14.74
C PRO A 746 -47.80 -22.75 -15.96
N PRO A 747 -47.14 -23.51 -16.85
CA PRO A 747 -47.77 -24.11 -18.02
C PRO A 747 -48.68 -25.30 -17.64
N PRO A 748 -49.75 -25.57 -18.40
CA PRO A 748 -50.60 -26.74 -18.18
C PRO A 748 -49.93 -28.02 -18.67
N THR A 749 -50.05 -29.08 -17.87
CA THR A 749 -49.78 -30.47 -18.25
C THR A 749 -51.09 -31.13 -18.70
N SER A 750 -51.06 -31.66 -19.94
CA SER A 750 -51.69 -32.86 -20.53
C SER A 750 -53.15 -33.24 -20.20
N PRO A 751 -53.87 -33.88 -21.15
CA PRO A 751 -53.61 -35.28 -21.53
C PRO A 751 -52.75 -35.48 -22.78
#